data_AF-A0A7C3YRY6-F1
#
_entry.id   AF-A0A7C3YRY6-F1
#
_cell.length_a   1.000
_cell.length_b   1.000
_cell.length_c   1.000
_cell.angle_alpha   90.00
_cell.angle_beta   90.00
_cell.angle_gamma   90.00
#
_symmetry.space_group_name_H-M   'P 1'
#
loop_
_entity.id
_entity.type
_entity.pdbx_description
1 polymer ?
#
loop_
_entity_poly.entity_id
_entity_poly.type
_entity_poly.pdbx_seq_one_letter_code
_entity_poly.pdbx_strand_id
1 'polypeptide(L)'
;MRRIFFFSFFFSLLFAQYLETNIYLPDTLIGVYHPKALTYNPNTNQIYVGGEREGWILVIDGETNQKVGRIPVGEDVCQLLSNPISCKIYSCNHQTDDVTIIDGRTNHVLRNLSVDFFPFALTFNSQNNKVYVACEEAVLAIDGMSDEIIGEIYFAGSPIAFAYNDRDNKLYCATSLDADYRISVISGSGDTIMKEFATGFGLSQIVYNPVNNHLYCSHPALDMISIIDCATDSIVRWLWVRGEPTYLAVDSIDNKIYTANLTSRTISVIDGAADTILSSIPIDHSPGPLLYNPLNNRLYSQNLSGGITVICCSGDTLIATVGEGNLFSCGIIKENWLYWTNPYRNEIRVMDAVSNQMFATILLSGSTPNALAYNHLRNKLYCTDPTLDKVFVVDGIGNRVLRFIPVGPYPWKLLYVPNNDKLYCADRDSNNLYVIDCALDSVKEVIPVGNYPIALAYNERDNKIYCANRRSDDLTIIDAVGDSVLKRIPIGDYPIALLYNPDLNKVYCALRDDYEVVVLDGSSDSILKRIVVGKRPYALIYNSQEGKVYSANFNRDSLAIIDCLTDSLIKKIRVSNYPWALAYNPQNNKVYCAHRYSNDVVIIDGASDSIINEVDVGDRPVSLLYNPLTNKIFCANQLSNDLTVIDGETNRTIDEIEVDTSPVALALNPTQNRIYTANRDGFSVSVIRDLVGIKEVVTSRLTQNILLYPNPANSSLHIRFLPPGGRIKIYDIFGRLVSAERVDGEGRISAKGLGAGIYFFKLDGFSELRKITVLKQD
;
A
#
# COMPACT_ATOMS: atom_id res chain seq x y z
N MET A 1 46.09 31.59 -20.92
CA MET A 1 44.78 31.23 -21.49
C MET A 1 44.46 29.79 -21.11
N ARG A 2 43.31 29.56 -20.43
CA ARG A 2 42.64 28.27 -20.07
C ARG A 2 43.35 27.37 -19.03
N ARG A 3 42.89 27.30 -17.76
CA ARG A 3 41.83 26.40 -17.17
C ARG A 3 42.03 24.92 -17.59
N ILE A 4 42.25 23.97 -16.67
CA ILE A 4 41.21 23.27 -15.87
C ILE A 4 41.82 22.61 -14.59
N PHE A 5 40.97 22.54 -13.55
CA PHE A 5 41.11 21.97 -12.19
C PHE A 5 40.69 20.47 -12.11
N PHE A 6 41.31 19.71 -11.16
CA PHE A 6 40.82 18.53 -10.37
C PHE A 6 40.26 17.26 -11.10
N PHE A 7 40.24 16.02 -10.58
CA PHE A 7 40.03 15.50 -9.21
C PHE A 7 40.64 14.08 -9.03
N SER A 8 40.96 13.72 -7.79
CA SER A 8 41.31 12.38 -7.30
C SER A 8 40.13 11.41 -7.28
N PHE A 9 40.32 10.16 -7.70
CA PHE A 9 39.38 9.06 -7.44
C PHE A 9 39.74 8.36 -6.12
N PHE A 10 38.91 8.53 -5.10
CA PHE A 10 38.82 7.61 -3.96
C PHE A 10 37.73 6.58 -4.28
N PHE A 11 38.06 5.29 -4.18
CA PHE A 11 37.08 4.22 -4.12
C PHE A 11 36.30 4.35 -2.80
N SER A 12 35.01 4.69 -2.86
CA SER A 12 34.07 4.37 -1.78
C SER A 12 33.50 2.98 -2.03
N LEU A 13 33.58 2.11 -1.02
CA LEU A 13 32.85 0.85 -1.00
C LEU A 13 31.35 1.17 -1.07
N LEU A 14 30.66 0.55 -2.03
CA LEU A 14 29.20 0.59 -2.16
C LEU A 14 28.56 -0.09 -0.94
N PHE A 15 27.88 0.70 -0.11
CA PHE A 15 26.89 0.19 0.85
C PHE A 15 25.60 -0.11 0.07
N ALA A 16 25.45 -1.31 -0.44
CA ALA A 16 24.22 -1.69 -1.13
C ALA A 16 23.21 -2.26 -0.13
N GLN A 17 22.08 -1.60 0.08
CA GLN A 17 20.84 -2.23 0.52
C GLN A 17 19.96 -2.38 -0.71
N TYR A 18 19.04 -3.34 -0.71
CA TYR A 18 18.12 -3.49 -1.82
C TYR A 18 16.84 -4.16 -1.35
N LEU A 19 15.73 -3.72 -1.95
CA LEU A 19 14.49 -4.47 -1.95
C LEU A 19 14.79 -5.85 -2.52
N GLU A 20 14.70 -6.89 -1.68
CA GLU A 20 14.98 -8.25 -2.10
C GLU A 20 13.89 -8.75 -3.05
N THR A 21 12.65 -8.51 -2.67
CA THR A 21 11.47 -8.79 -3.46
C THR A 21 10.29 -8.08 -2.83
N ASN A 22 9.38 -7.58 -3.66
CA ASN A 22 8.00 -7.40 -3.24
C ASN A 22 7.35 -8.77 -3.36
N ILE A 23 6.86 -9.30 -2.24
CA ILE A 23 6.07 -10.53 -2.27
C ILE A 23 4.67 -10.07 -2.56
N TYR A 24 4.42 -9.89 -3.84
CA TYR A 24 3.09 -9.72 -4.38
C TYR A 24 2.32 -10.99 -4.04
N LEU A 25 1.41 -10.85 -3.08
CA LEU A 25 0.39 -11.85 -2.86
C LEU A 25 -0.33 -12.03 -4.20
N PRO A 26 -0.59 -13.27 -4.65
CA PRO A 26 -1.16 -13.50 -5.96
C PRO A 26 -2.33 -12.52 -6.19
N ASP A 27 -2.16 -11.67 -7.22
CA ASP A 27 -3.10 -10.70 -7.81
C ASP A 27 -2.86 -9.18 -7.59
N THR A 28 -1.64 -8.65 -7.52
CA THR A 28 -1.45 -7.19 -7.31
C THR A 28 -1.58 -6.32 -8.57
N LEU A 29 -2.82 -5.93 -8.91
CA LEU A 29 -3.18 -4.72 -9.67
C LEU A 29 -3.73 -3.59 -8.78
N ILE A 30 -3.53 -3.69 -7.47
CA ILE A 30 -4.26 -2.88 -6.51
C ILE A 30 -3.48 -1.61 -6.16
N GLY A 31 -4.21 -0.56 -5.81
CA GLY A 31 -3.61 0.56 -5.10
C GLY A 31 -4.37 1.87 -5.15
N VAL A 32 -5.44 2.02 -5.94
CA VAL A 32 -6.12 3.32 -6.10
C VAL A 32 -7.36 3.41 -5.21
N TYR A 33 -7.31 4.29 -4.20
CA TYR A 33 -8.41 4.56 -3.26
C TYR A 33 -9.48 5.46 -3.88
N HIS A 34 -10.76 5.05 -3.77
CA HIS A 34 -11.92 5.75 -4.35
C HIS A 34 -11.67 6.16 -5.80
N PRO A 35 -11.61 5.18 -6.71
CA PRO A 35 -11.22 5.46 -8.06
C PRO A 35 -12.25 6.24 -8.87
N LYS A 36 -11.73 7.19 -9.64
CA LYS A 36 -12.53 8.16 -10.41
C LYS A 36 -12.06 8.34 -11.84
N ALA A 37 -10.80 7.98 -12.15
CA ALA A 37 -10.20 8.26 -13.44
C ALA A 37 -9.53 7.03 -14.04
N LEU A 38 -9.79 6.78 -15.33
CA LEU A 38 -9.22 5.67 -16.07
C LEU A 38 -8.98 6.11 -17.52
N THR A 39 -7.77 5.91 -18.06
CA THR A 39 -7.47 6.21 -19.48
C THR A 39 -6.53 5.20 -20.12
N TYR A 40 -6.56 5.14 -21.45
CA TYR A 40 -5.77 4.22 -22.26
C TYR A 40 -4.82 5.02 -23.17
N ASN A 41 -3.54 4.67 -23.16
CA ASN A 41 -2.56 5.19 -24.10
C ASN A 41 -2.37 4.23 -25.28
N PRO A 42 -2.88 4.57 -26.48
CA PRO A 42 -2.76 3.70 -27.66
C PRO A 42 -1.34 3.58 -28.18
N ASN A 43 -0.44 4.51 -27.85
CA ASN A 43 0.95 4.48 -28.33
C ASN A 43 1.82 3.46 -27.58
N THR A 44 1.48 3.16 -26.33
CA THR A 44 2.26 2.26 -25.45
C THR A 44 1.50 1.04 -24.97
N ASN A 45 0.22 0.93 -25.30
CA ASN A 45 -0.68 -0.09 -24.78
C ASN A 45 -0.70 -0.12 -23.23
N GLN A 46 -0.67 1.07 -22.61
CA GLN A 46 -0.72 1.21 -21.15
C GLN A 46 -2.05 1.80 -20.71
N ILE A 47 -2.53 1.33 -19.56
CA ILE A 47 -3.74 1.82 -18.89
C ILE A 47 -3.30 2.59 -17.65
N TYR A 48 -3.87 3.78 -17.47
CA TYR A 48 -3.56 4.67 -16.34
C TYR A 48 -4.79 4.85 -15.49
N VAL A 49 -4.59 4.91 -14.18
CA VAL A 49 -5.66 4.74 -13.20
C VAL A 49 -5.47 5.72 -12.03
N GLY A 50 -6.48 6.51 -11.68
CA GLY A 50 -6.43 7.54 -10.63
C GLY A 50 -7.68 7.60 -9.74
N GLY A 51 -7.56 8.25 -8.57
CA GLY A 51 -8.62 8.31 -7.55
C GLY A 51 -8.51 9.50 -6.60
N GLU A 52 -9.40 9.55 -5.60
CA GLU A 52 -9.62 10.75 -4.76
C GLU A 52 -8.51 11.11 -3.78
N ARG A 53 -7.78 10.13 -3.27
CA ARG A 53 -6.96 10.32 -2.04
C ARG A 53 -5.46 10.17 -2.23
N GLU A 54 -5.02 10.08 -3.47
CA GLU A 54 -3.65 9.76 -3.81
C GLU A 54 -3.04 10.86 -4.65
N GLY A 55 -1.84 11.32 -4.27
CA GLY A 55 -0.98 12.15 -5.12
C GLY A 55 -0.23 11.33 -6.16
N TRP A 56 -0.85 10.28 -6.71
CA TRP A 56 -0.24 9.41 -7.72
C TRP A 56 -1.30 8.66 -8.54
N ILE A 57 -0.90 8.19 -9.73
CA ILE A 57 -1.70 7.30 -10.60
C ILE A 57 -0.98 5.96 -10.85
N LEU A 58 -1.75 4.88 -10.99
CA LEU A 58 -1.24 3.54 -11.32
C LEU A 58 -1.08 3.39 -12.83
N VAL A 59 -0.01 2.70 -13.27
CA VAL A 59 0.19 2.29 -14.66
C VAL A 59 0.07 0.78 -14.78
N ILE A 60 -0.67 0.31 -15.76
CA ILE A 60 -0.95 -1.11 -16.03
C ILE A 60 -0.60 -1.43 -17.49
N ASP A 61 0.01 -2.58 -17.70
CA ASP A 61 0.29 -3.11 -19.03
C ASP A 61 -0.99 -3.69 -19.63
N GLY A 62 -1.43 -3.16 -20.76
CA GLY A 62 -2.70 -3.52 -21.41
C GLY A 62 -2.69 -4.92 -22.06
N GLU A 63 -1.54 -5.55 -22.24
CA GLU A 63 -1.45 -6.92 -22.77
C GLU A 63 -1.59 -7.95 -21.65
N THR A 64 -0.80 -7.79 -20.59
CA THR A 64 -0.67 -8.74 -19.48
C THR A 64 -1.61 -8.46 -18.31
N ASN A 65 -2.24 -7.28 -18.27
CA ASN A 65 -2.97 -6.75 -17.12
C ASN A 65 -2.11 -6.81 -15.83
N GLN A 66 -0.83 -6.44 -15.92
CA GLN A 66 0.08 -6.39 -14.76
C GLN A 66 0.47 -4.94 -14.46
N LYS A 67 0.71 -4.64 -13.19
CA LYS A 67 1.17 -3.31 -12.75
C LYS A 67 2.55 -3.02 -13.36
N VAL A 68 2.66 -1.87 -14.00
CA VAL A 68 3.91 -1.34 -14.57
C VAL A 68 4.62 -0.41 -13.59
N GLY A 69 3.88 0.41 -12.84
CA GLY A 69 4.47 1.39 -11.92
C GLY A 69 3.46 2.39 -11.39
N ARG A 70 3.96 3.45 -10.74
CA ARG A 70 3.18 4.61 -10.27
C ARG A 70 3.82 5.90 -10.75
N ILE A 71 3.00 6.93 -10.93
CA ILE A 71 3.45 8.25 -11.34
C ILE A 71 2.89 9.27 -10.35
N PRO A 72 3.74 10.09 -9.70
CA PRO A 72 3.26 11.14 -8.81
C PRO A 72 2.49 12.22 -9.58
N VAL A 73 1.35 12.65 -9.04
CA VAL A 73 0.47 13.70 -9.58
C VAL A 73 -0.12 14.54 -8.44
N GLY A 74 -0.94 15.54 -8.75
CA GLY A 74 -1.72 16.28 -7.75
C GLY A 74 -2.81 15.43 -7.07
N GLU A 75 -3.51 15.99 -6.08
CA GLU A 75 -4.51 15.25 -5.28
C GLU A 75 -5.92 15.31 -5.91
N ASP A 76 -6.75 14.29 -5.63
CA ASP A 76 -8.11 14.12 -6.15
C ASP A 76 -8.16 14.08 -7.68
N VAL A 77 -7.64 12.99 -8.26
CA VAL A 77 -7.60 12.79 -9.71
C VAL A 77 -9.02 12.51 -10.22
N CYS A 78 -9.66 13.54 -10.76
CA CYS A 78 -11.05 13.48 -11.25
C CYS A 78 -11.16 12.89 -12.65
N GLN A 79 -10.20 13.16 -13.54
CA GLN A 79 -10.17 12.59 -14.89
C GLN A 79 -8.73 12.43 -15.41
N LEU A 80 -8.51 11.41 -16.22
CA LEU A 80 -7.28 11.18 -16.97
C LEU A 80 -7.57 11.23 -18.47
N LEU A 81 -6.67 11.81 -19.25
CA LEU A 81 -6.78 11.94 -20.69
C LEU A 81 -5.47 11.55 -21.37
N SER A 82 -5.54 10.70 -22.39
CA SER A 82 -4.41 10.41 -23.28
C SER A 82 -4.49 11.27 -24.55
N ASN A 83 -3.44 12.04 -24.84
CA ASN A 83 -3.24 12.69 -26.14
C ASN A 83 -2.38 11.76 -27.02
N PRO A 84 -2.96 11.10 -28.04
CA PRO A 84 -2.22 10.16 -28.88
C PRO A 84 -1.23 10.86 -29.83
N ILE A 85 -1.42 12.14 -30.17
CA ILE A 85 -0.55 12.87 -31.11
C ILE A 85 0.80 13.17 -30.44
N SER A 86 0.76 13.75 -29.24
CA SER A 86 1.97 14.05 -28.47
C SER A 86 2.46 12.86 -27.64
N CYS A 87 1.61 11.83 -27.45
CA CYS A 87 1.82 10.72 -26.52
C CYS A 87 1.98 11.21 -25.07
N LYS A 88 1.21 12.21 -24.67
CA LYS A 88 1.18 12.73 -23.30
C LYS A 88 -0.08 12.25 -22.57
N ILE A 89 0.04 12.05 -21.27
CA ILE A 89 -1.10 11.79 -20.37
C ILE A 89 -1.31 13.04 -19.52
N TYR A 90 -2.56 13.47 -19.41
CA TYR A 90 -2.98 14.62 -18.62
C TYR A 90 -3.81 14.11 -17.43
N SER A 91 -3.41 14.48 -16.22
CA SER A 91 -4.12 14.20 -14.97
C SER A 91 -4.79 15.46 -14.49
N CYS A 92 -6.11 15.43 -14.36
CA CYS A 92 -6.92 16.53 -13.83
C CYS A 92 -7.00 16.37 -12.32
N ASN A 93 -6.35 17.25 -11.56
CA ASN A 93 -6.23 17.12 -10.12
C ASN A 93 -7.07 18.22 -9.45
N HIS A 94 -8.22 17.83 -8.91
CA HIS A 94 -9.25 18.77 -8.45
C HIS A 94 -8.86 19.49 -7.15
N GLN A 95 -8.17 18.81 -6.24
CA GLN A 95 -7.84 19.35 -4.92
C GLN A 95 -6.62 20.29 -4.96
N THR A 96 -5.76 20.14 -5.97
CA THR A 96 -4.52 20.92 -6.14
C THR A 96 -4.61 22.01 -7.21
N ASP A 97 -5.78 22.18 -7.84
CA ASP A 97 -6.04 23.17 -8.89
C ASP A 97 -5.01 23.14 -10.04
N ASP A 98 -4.59 21.94 -10.44
CA ASP A 98 -3.57 21.74 -11.46
C ASP A 98 -3.84 20.57 -12.41
N VAL A 99 -3.16 20.61 -13.55
CA VAL A 99 -3.08 19.50 -14.51
C VAL A 99 -1.65 18.99 -14.56
N THR A 100 -1.44 17.73 -14.16
CA THR A 100 -0.14 17.06 -14.32
C THR A 100 -0.01 16.49 -15.71
N ILE A 101 1.06 16.87 -16.42
CA ILE A 101 1.37 16.44 -17.78
C ILE A 101 2.51 15.42 -17.71
N ILE A 102 2.29 14.25 -18.31
CA ILE A 102 3.15 13.07 -18.19
C ILE A 102 3.56 12.63 -19.59
N ASP A 103 4.83 12.28 -19.78
CA ASP A 103 5.29 11.61 -20.99
C ASP A 103 4.81 10.15 -20.98
N GLY A 104 3.84 9.84 -21.83
CA GLY A 104 3.25 8.50 -21.92
C GLY A 104 4.21 7.44 -22.47
N ARG A 105 5.39 7.79 -22.98
CA ARG A 105 6.43 6.83 -23.41
C ARG A 105 7.33 6.41 -22.26
N THR A 106 7.61 7.32 -21.34
CA THR A 106 8.59 7.12 -20.25
C THR A 106 7.96 7.06 -18.87
N ASN A 107 6.68 7.44 -18.74
CA ASN A 107 5.95 7.56 -17.47
C ASN A 107 6.55 8.59 -16.50
N HIS A 108 7.31 9.56 -17.01
CA HIS A 108 7.82 10.67 -16.22
C HIS A 108 6.92 11.90 -16.32
N VAL A 109 6.78 12.61 -15.19
CA VAL A 109 6.12 13.91 -15.14
C VAL A 109 6.96 14.92 -15.92
N LEU A 110 6.33 15.60 -16.88
CA LEU A 110 6.92 16.67 -17.67
C LEU A 110 6.73 18.03 -16.99
N ARG A 111 5.50 18.30 -16.50
CA ARG A 111 5.12 19.59 -15.92
C ARG A 111 3.84 19.45 -15.09
N ASN A 112 3.72 20.24 -14.03
CA ASN A 112 2.44 20.56 -13.39
C ASN A 112 2.02 21.96 -13.82
N LEU A 113 0.86 22.07 -14.45
CA LEU A 113 0.31 23.31 -14.96
C LEU A 113 -0.83 23.74 -14.04
N SER A 114 -0.63 24.82 -13.29
CA SER A 114 -1.71 25.44 -12.51
C SER A 114 -2.81 25.94 -13.46
N VAL A 115 -4.05 25.58 -13.15
CA VAL A 115 -5.26 25.99 -13.87
C VAL A 115 -6.16 26.79 -12.92
N ASP A 116 -7.31 27.25 -13.42
CA ASP A 116 -8.30 27.91 -12.57
C ASP A 116 -8.96 26.91 -11.59
N PHE A 117 -9.69 27.42 -10.60
CA PHE A 117 -10.20 26.63 -9.49
C PHE A 117 -11.06 25.43 -9.92
N PHE A 118 -10.86 24.32 -9.21
CA PHE A 118 -11.61 23.08 -9.30
C PHE A 118 -11.67 22.51 -10.72
N PRO A 119 -10.54 22.02 -11.28
CA PRO A 119 -10.57 21.37 -12.58
C PRO A 119 -11.24 19.98 -12.47
N PHE A 120 -12.24 19.71 -13.32
CA PHE A 120 -13.08 18.50 -13.22
C PHE A 120 -13.03 17.57 -14.42
N ALA A 121 -12.92 18.10 -15.63
CA ALA A 121 -13.01 17.30 -16.85
C ALA A 121 -11.99 17.69 -17.92
N LEU A 122 -11.60 16.70 -18.72
CA LEU A 122 -10.61 16.81 -19.79
C LEU A 122 -11.14 16.26 -21.11
N THR A 123 -10.72 16.87 -22.22
CA THR A 123 -10.92 16.31 -23.56
C THR A 123 -9.86 16.80 -24.55
N PHE A 124 -9.79 16.17 -25.71
CA PHE A 124 -8.76 16.39 -26.72
C PHE A 124 -9.38 16.61 -28.09
N ASN A 125 -8.95 17.66 -28.80
CA ASN A 125 -9.28 17.90 -30.19
C ASN A 125 -8.17 17.34 -31.09
N SER A 126 -8.49 16.26 -31.80
CA SER A 126 -7.56 15.55 -32.68
C SER A 126 -7.20 16.31 -33.95
N GLN A 127 -7.97 17.34 -34.35
CA GLN A 127 -7.71 18.10 -35.57
C GLN A 127 -6.71 19.25 -35.37
N ASN A 128 -6.70 19.86 -34.17
CA ASN A 128 -5.83 21.01 -33.87
C ASN A 128 -4.87 20.77 -32.69
N ASN A 129 -4.87 19.56 -32.12
CA ASN A 129 -4.03 19.14 -31.00
C ASN A 129 -4.25 19.95 -29.70
N LYS A 130 -5.41 20.58 -29.51
CA LYS A 130 -5.74 21.26 -28.24
C LYS A 130 -6.28 20.28 -27.21
N VAL A 131 -5.90 20.48 -25.96
CA VAL A 131 -6.48 19.83 -24.78
C VAL A 131 -7.36 20.85 -24.07
N TYR A 132 -8.59 20.48 -23.74
CA TYR A 132 -9.52 21.36 -23.03
C TYR A 132 -9.69 20.88 -21.59
N VAL A 133 -9.70 21.82 -20.65
CA VAL A 133 -9.87 21.58 -19.21
C VAL A 133 -11.09 22.36 -18.72
N ALA A 134 -12.03 21.69 -18.08
CA ALA A 134 -13.17 22.30 -17.41
C ALA A 134 -12.75 22.74 -16.00
N CYS A 135 -12.93 24.01 -15.70
CA CYS A 135 -12.80 24.63 -14.38
C CYS A 135 -14.16 25.21 -13.94
N GLU A 136 -14.25 25.78 -12.74
CA GLU A 136 -15.52 26.23 -12.12
C GLU A 136 -16.42 27.09 -13.03
N GLU A 137 -15.87 28.09 -13.74
CA GLU A 137 -16.64 29.03 -14.59
C GLU A 137 -16.22 29.04 -16.07
N ALA A 138 -15.16 28.30 -16.43
CA ALA A 138 -14.56 28.38 -17.76
C ALA A 138 -14.02 27.05 -18.24
N VAL A 139 -13.81 26.99 -19.56
CA VAL A 139 -13.05 25.92 -20.21
C VAL A 139 -11.77 26.51 -20.77
N LEU A 140 -10.63 26.03 -20.27
CA LEU A 140 -9.30 26.44 -20.71
C LEU A 140 -8.85 25.59 -21.90
N ALA A 141 -8.25 26.21 -22.90
CA ALA A 141 -7.62 25.54 -24.03
C ALA A 141 -6.10 25.53 -23.86
N ILE A 142 -5.51 24.33 -23.86
CA ILE A 142 -4.07 24.08 -23.76
C ILE A 142 -3.56 23.60 -25.12
N ASP A 143 -2.44 24.16 -25.59
CA ASP A 143 -1.74 23.63 -26.77
C ASP A 143 -1.07 22.29 -26.43
N GLY A 144 -1.47 21.21 -27.09
CA GLY A 144 -0.97 19.86 -26.79
C GLY A 144 0.50 19.61 -27.19
N MET A 145 1.16 20.56 -27.85
CA MET A 145 2.60 20.49 -28.15
C MET A 145 3.42 21.26 -27.12
N SER A 146 3.11 22.55 -26.90
CA SER A 146 3.87 23.43 -26.00
C SER A 146 3.43 23.36 -24.54
N ASP A 147 2.27 22.78 -24.24
CA ASP A 147 1.69 22.72 -22.89
C ASP A 147 1.41 24.09 -22.26
N GLU A 148 1.08 25.08 -23.10
CA GLU A 148 0.72 26.44 -22.68
C GLU A 148 -0.79 26.67 -22.83
N ILE A 149 -1.36 27.48 -21.93
CA ILE A 149 -2.76 27.93 -22.02
C ILE A 149 -2.86 28.99 -23.13
N ILE A 150 -3.75 28.78 -24.09
CA ILE A 150 -3.89 29.59 -25.31
C ILE A 150 -5.29 30.21 -25.50
N GLY A 151 -6.24 29.91 -24.63
CA GLY A 151 -7.59 30.50 -24.69
C GLY A 151 -8.52 30.03 -23.58
N GLU A 152 -9.65 30.73 -23.44
CA GLU A 152 -10.69 30.47 -22.43
C GLU A 152 -12.09 30.64 -23.03
N ILE A 153 -13.03 29.80 -22.62
CA ILE A 153 -14.44 29.83 -23.03
C ILE A 153 -15.30 29.90 -21.77
N TYR A 154 -16.19 30.90 -21.68
CA TYR A 154 -17.04 31.11 -20.50
C TYR A 154 -18.46 30.57 -20.71
N PHE A 155 -19.06 30.07 -19.65
CA PHE A 155 -20.41 29.48 -19.64
C PHE A 155 -21.28 30.13 -18.57
N ALA A 156 -22.60 30.02 -18.75
CA ALA A 156 -23.55 30.50 -17.74
C ALA A 156 -23.63 29.58 -16.50
N GLY A 157 -23.10 28.35 -16.57
CA GLY A 157 -23.04 27.40 -15.47
C GLY A 157 -21.78 26.54 -15.57
N SER A 158 -21.48 25.78 -14.52
CA SER A 158 -20.22 25.06 -14.38
C SER A 158 -20.11 23.89 -15.38
N PRO A 159 -19.04 23.84 -16.18
CA PRO A 159 -18.69 22.67 -16.99
C PRO A 159 -18.46 21.42 -16.14
N ILE A 160 -19.06 20.29 -16.52
CA ILE A 160 -18.96 19.02 -15.74
C ILE A 160 -18.50 17.81 -16.55
N ALA A 161 -18.69 17.79 -17.87
CA ALA A 161 -18.29 16.67 -18.71
C ALA A 161 -18.08 17.10 -20.17
N PHE A 162 -17.22 16.39 -20.89
CA PHE A 162 -16.91 16.64 -22.29
C PHE A 162 -17.05 15.42 -23.18
N ALA A 163 -17.39 15.67 -24.44
CA ALA A 163 -17.19 14.72 -25.54
C ALA A 163 -16.73 15.50 -26.78
N TYR A 164 -15.74 14.96 -27.49
CA TYR A 164 -15.28 15.54 -28.75
C TYR A 164 -15.76 14.68 -29.93
N ASN A 165 -16.43 15.33 -30.88
CA ASN A 165 -16.81 14.75 -32.17
C ASN A 165 -15.74 15.17 -33.19
N ASP A 166 -14.88 14.23 -33.53
CA ASP A 166 -13.79 14.38 -34.50
C ASP A 166 -14.29 14.46 -35.94
N ARG A 167 -15.45 13.90 -36.26
CA ARG A 167 -16.07 13.96 -37.58
C ARG A 167 -16.52 15.37 -37.96
N ASP A 168 -17.20 16.06 -37.05
CA ASP A 168 -17.79 17.38 -37.30
C ASP A 168 -16.97 18.53 -36.69
N ASN A 169 -15.83 18.22 -36.06
CA ASN A 169 -14.99 19.15 -35.30
C ASN A 169 -15.80 19.95 -34.26
N LYS A 170 -16.64 19.24 -33.49
CA LYS A 170 -17.48 19.83 -32.45
C LYS A 170 -17.05 19.34 -31.07
N LEU A 171 -16.93 20.26 -30.13
CA LEU A 171 -16.79 19.95 -28.72
C LEU A 171 -18.15 20.09 -28.04
N TYR A 172 -18.59 19.05 -27.34
CA TYR A 172 -19.78 19.07 -26.52
C TYR A 172 -19.36 19.22 -25.06
N CYS A 173 -19.86 20.27 -24.42
CA CYS A 173 -19.63 20.55 -23.00
C CYS A 173 -20.95 20.47 -22.26
N ALA A 174 -21.07 19.54 -21.32
CA ALA A 174 -22.18 19.54 -20.40
C ALA A 174 -21.93 20.58 -19.30
N THR A 175 -22.94 21.39 -18.99
CA THR A 175 -22.90 22.43 -17.95
C THR A 175 -24.05 22.25 -16.97
N SER A 176 -23.83 22.61 -15.71
CA SER A 176 -24.85 22.61 -14.66
C SER A 176 -25.07 24.02 -14.10
N LEU A 177 -26.33 24.46 -14.03
CA LEU A 177 -26.74 25.72 -13.39
C LEU A 177 -28.02 25.50 -12.60
N ASP A 178 -28.01 25.64 -11.27
CA ASP A 178 -29.20 25.52 -10.41
C ASP A 178 -30.06 24.26 -10.68
N ALA A 179 -29.39 23.12 -10.93
CA ALA A 179 -29.97 21.83 -11.31
C ALA A 179 -30.60 21.73 -12.71
N ASP A 180 -30.47 22.74 -13.57
CA ASP A 180 -30.66 22.65 -15.03
C ASP A 180 -29.35 22.17 -15.69
N TYR A 181 -29.40 21.05 -16.41
CA TYR A 181 -28.24 20.50 -17.11
C TYR A 181 -28.38 20.72 -18.61
N ARG A 182 -27.38 21.40 -19.19
CA ARG A 182 -27.36 21.76 -20.61
C ARG A 182 -26.16 21.16 -21.31
N ILE A 183 -26.28 21.02 -22.63
CA ILE A 183 -25.13 20.74 -23.49
C ILE A 183 -24.90 21.96 -24.37
N SER A 184 -23.68 22.49 -24.29
CA SER A 184 -23.16 23.53 -25.17
C SER A 184 -22.36 22.88 -26.29
N VAL A 185 -22.69 23.22 -27.53
CA VAL A 185 -22.00 22.77 -28.74
C VAL A 185 -21.01 23.86 -29.15
N ILE A 186 -19.72 23.53 -29.13
CA ILE A 186 -18.63 24.46 -29.34
C ILE A 186 -17.92 24.11 -30.66
N SER A 187 -17.62 25.13 -31.47
CA SER A 187 -16.83 24.97 -32.69
C SER A 187 -15.38 24.64 -32.33
N GLY A 188 -14.87 23.48 -32.76
CA GLY A 188 -13.47 23.10 -32.54
C GLY A 188 -12.45 23.88 -33.37
N SER A 189 -12.89 24.77 -34.27
CA SER A 189 -12.02 25.65 -35.05
C SER A 189 -11.91 27.07 -34.49
N GLY A 190 -12.97 27.56 -33.84
CA GLY A 190 -13.07 28.93 -33.35
C GLY A 190 -13.26 29.06 -31.85
N ASP A 191 -13.42 27.94 -31.12
CA ASP A 191 -13.68 27.90 -29.68
C ASP A 191 -14.92 28.73 -29.27
N THR A 192 -15.93 28.79 -30.14
CA THR A 192 -17.18 29.55 -29.92
C THR A 192 -18.39 28.63 -29.71
N ILE A 193 -19.27 29.01 -28.78
CA ILE A 193 -20.55 28.32 -28.54
C ILE A 193 -21.49 28.57 -29.73
N MET A 194 -21.90 27.50 -30.40
CA MET A 194 -22.78 27.51 -31.58
C MET A 194 -24.25 27.28 -31.19
N LYS A 195 -24.49 26.44 -30.17
CA LYS A 195 -25.83 26.02 -29.75
C LYS A 195 -25.80 25.57 -28.31
N GLU A 196 -26.91 25.77 -27.60
CA GLU A 196 -27.17 25.16 -26.30
C GLU A 196 -28.56 24.52 -26.29
N PHE A 197 -28.70 23.40 -25.59
CA PHE A 197 -30.00 22.77 -25.34
C PHE A 197 -30.03 22.04 -24.00
N ALA A 198 -31.21 21.96 -23.40
CA ALA A 198 -31.41 21.29 -22.12
C ALA A 198 -31.45 19.76 -22.28
N THR A 199 -30.79 19.07 -21.37
CA THR A 199 -30.79 17.59 -21.28
C THR A 199 -31.66 17.07 -20.14
N GLY A 200 -32.10 17.93 -19.23
CA GLY A 200 -32.92 17.56 -18.07
C GLY A 200 -32.10 17.52 -16.79
N PHE A 201 -32.37 16.54 -15.92
CA PHE A 201 -31.78 16.45 -14.57
C PHE A 201 -30.66 15.40 -14.49
N GLY A 202 -29.64 15.73 -13.69
CA GLY A 202 -28.65 14.79 -13.15
C GLY A 202 -27.72 14.16 -14.18
N LEU A 203 -27.20 14.94 -15.14
CA LEU A 203 -26.22 14.46 -16.11
C LEU A 203 -24.87 14.20 -15.41
N SER A 204 -24.22 13.06 -15.68
CA SER A 204 -22.93 12.70 -15.08
C SER A 204 -21.78 12.58 -16.09
N GLN A 205 -21.97 11.87 -17.21
CA GLN A 205 -20.95 11.68 -18.23
C GLN A 205 -21.57 11.77 -19.62
N ILE A 206 -20.79 12.26 -20.59
CA ILE A 206 -21.12 12.20 -22.01
C ILE A 206 -20.01 11.47 -22.77
N VAL A 207 -20.38 10.61 -23.72
CA VAL A 207 -19.43 9.94 -24.63
C VAL A 207 -19.91 10.02 -26.07
N TYR A 208 -18.98 10.26 -26.99
CA TYR A 208 -19.25 10.27 -28.43
C TYR A 208 -18.97 8.88 -29.02
N ASN A 209 -19.91 8.37 -29.81
CA ASN A 209 -19.72 7.19 -30.62
C ASN A 209 -19.44 7.57 -32.09
N PRO A 210 -18.20 7.38 -32.59
CA PRO A 210 -17.84 7.76 -33.96
C PRO A 210 -18.51 6.90 -35.04
N VAL A 211 -19.01 5.71 -34.70
CA VAL A 211 -19.58 4.78 -35.68
C VAL A 211 -20.97 5.22 -36.14
N ASN A 212 -21.81 5.68 -35.21
CA ASN A 212 -23.18 6.10 -35.49
C ASN A 212 -23.39 7.62 -35.42
N ASN A 213 -22.36 8.39 -35.04
CA ASN A 213 -22.42 9.84 -34.85
C ASN A 213 -23.42 10.30 -33.77
N HIS A 214 -23.57 9.50 -32.70
CA HIS A 214 -24.40 9.85 -31.55
C HIS A 214 -23.58 10.16 -30.30
N LEU A 215 -24.12 11.01 -29.43
CA LEU A 215 -23.67 11.16 -28.04
C LEU A 215 -24.60 10.39 -27.12
N TYR A 216 -24.00 9.74 -26.13
CA TYR A 216 -24.70 9.07 -25.04
C TYR A 216 -24.41 9.83 -23.76
N CYS A 217 -25.46 10.24 -23.05
CA CYS A 217 -25.35 11.01 -21.81
C CYS A 217 -25.97 10.21 -20.67
N SER A 218 -25.22 10.03 -19.58
CA SER A 218 -25.69 9.30 -18.41
C SER A 218 -26.43 10.22 -17.45
N HIS A 219 -27.59 9.76 -16.97
CA HIS A 219 -28.43 10.47 -16.00
C HIS A 219 -28.70 9.60 -14.77
N PRO A 220 -27.74 9.48 -13.82
CA PRO A 220 -27.89 8.63 -12.63
C PRO A 220 -29.20 8.87 -11.87
N ALA A 221 -29.55 10.13 -11.63
CA ALA A 221 -30.75 10.51 -10.88
C ALA A 221 -32.08 10.14 -11.58
N LEU A 222 -32.03 9.90 -12.89
CA LEU A 222 -33.19 9.49 -13.69
C LEU A 222 -33.19 7.99 -14.01
N ASP A 223 -32.12 7.26 -13.66
CA ASP A 223 -31.90 5.88 -14.10
C ASP A 223 -31.80 5.70 -15.63
N MET A 224 -31.48 6.77 -16.37
CA MET A 224 -31.60 6.81 -17.83
C MET A 224 -30.31 7.21 -18.56
N ILE A 225 -30.25 6.86 -19.85
CA ILE A 225 -29.31 7.39 -20.83
C ILE A 225 -30.09 8.19 -21.87
N SER A 226 -29.68 9.43 -22.17
CA SER A 226 -30.19 10.17 -23.33
C SER A 226 -29.24 10.03 -24.51
N ILE A 227 -29.81 9.98 -25.71
CA ILE A 227 -29.07 9.84 -26.98
C ILE A 227 -29.33 11.06 -27.84
N ILE A 228 -28.25 11.68 -28.30
CA ILE A 228 -28.28 12.90 -29.11
C ILE A 228 -27.67 12.60 -30.46
N ASP A 229 -28.38 12.95 -31.53
CA ASP A 229 -27.84 12.92 -32.88
C ASP A 229 -26.95 14.16 -33.09
N CYS A 230 -25.66 13.96 -33.38
CA CYS A 230 -24.69 15.04 -33.57
C CYS A 230 -24.90 15.83 -34.88
N ALA A 231 -25.62 15.26 -35.86
CA ALA A 231 -25.96 15.94 -37.10
C ALA A 231 -27.03 17.02 -36.87
N THR A 232 -28.00 16.76 -35.98
CA THR A 232 -29.09 17.69 -35.66
C THR A 232 -28.88 18.44 -34.34
N ASP A 233 -27.93 18.00 -33.52
CA ASP A 233 -27.66 18.45 -32.16
C ASP A 233 -28.96 18.42 -31.31
N SER A 234 -29.66 17.28 -31.32
CA SER A 234 -30.93 17.11 -30.59
C SER A 234 -31.10 15.71 -30.00
N ILE A 235 -31.76 15.61 -28.85
CA ILE A 235 -32.09 14.33 -28.22
C ILE A 235 -33.07 13.56 -29.11
N VAL A 236 -32.70 12.35 -29.52
CA VAL A 236 -33.49 11.46 -30.37
C VAL A 236 -34.09 10.27 -29.62
N ARG A 237 -33.52 9.90 -28.47
CA ARG A 237 -33.99 8.76 -27.69
C ARG A 237 -33.61 8.86 -26.21
N TRP A 238 -34.41 8.19 -25.38
CA TRP A 238 -34.13 7.92 -23.97
C TRP A 238 -34.16 6.41 -23.71
N LEU A 239 -33.17 5.89 -22.99
CA LEU A 239 -33.05 4.49 -22.59
C LEU A 239 -33.13 4.37 -21.08
N TRP A 240 -34.03 3.52 -20.58
CA TRP A 240 -34.14 3.24 -19.14
C TRP A 240 -33.26 2.05 -18.77
N VAL A 241 -32.07 2.34 -18.23
CA VAL A 241 -31.04 1.34 -17.94
C VAL A 241 -31.15 0.80 -16.51
N ARG A 242 -31.61 1.63 -15.56
CA ARG A 242 -31.72 1.34 -14.12
C ARG A 242 -30.38 1.22 -13.39
N GLY A 243 -30.40 1.57 -12.11
CA GLY A 243 -29.30 1.30 -11.20
C GLY A 243 -28.22 2.37 -11.20
N GLU A 244 -28.62 3.64 -11.34
CA GLU A 244 -27.73 4.80 -11.38
C GLU A 244 -26.64 4.65 -12.46
N PRO A 245 -27.00 4.75 -13.75
CA PRO A 245 -26.04 4.70 -14.84
C PRO A 245 -25.14 5.94 -14.76
N THR A 246 -23.86 5.75 -14.50
CA THR A 246 -22.91 6.84 -14.24
C THR A 246 -21.82 6.90 -15.28
N TYR A 247 -21.07 5.81 -15.46
CA TYR A 247 -19.92 5.79 -16.36
C TYR A 247 -20.23 5.13 -17.70
N LEU A 248 -19.70 5.67 -18.79
CA LEU A 248 -19.93 5.23 -20.16
C LEU A 248 -18.61 4.93 -20.86
N ALA A 249 -18.62 3.91 -21.72
CA ALA A 249 -17.52 3.61 -22.64
C ALA A 249 -18.06 3.15 -24.00
N VAL A 250 -17.34 3.49 -25.07
CA VAL A 250 -17.70 3.12 -26.44
C VAL A 250 -16.72 2.10 -26.98
N ASP A 251 -17.26 0.97 -27.41
CA ASP A 251 -16.60 0.01 -28.27
C ASP A 251 -16.91 0.36 -29.71
N SER A 252 -15.94 1.00 -30.34
CA SER A 252 -16.04 1.45 -31.73
C SER A 252 -15.81 0.33 -32.75
N ILE A 253 -15.38 -0.86 -32.33
CA ILE A 253 -15.17 -2.00 -33.22
C ILE A 253 -16.50 -2.71 -33.46
N ASP A 254 -17.19 -3.05 -32.36
CA ASP A 254 -18.47 -3.79 -32.41
C ASP A 254 -19.70 -2.86 -32.34
N ASN A 255 -19.48 -1.52 -32.35
CA ASN A 255 -20.50 -0.48 -32.25
C ASN A 255 -21.41 -0.67 -31.02
N LYS A 256 -20.79 -0.86 -29.85
CA LYS A 256 -21.48 -1.04 -28.57
C LYS A 256 -21.16 0.09 -27.61
N ILE A 257 -22.12 0.40 -26.75
CA ILE A 257 -21.94 1.35 -25.65
C ILE A 257 -22.17 0.60 -24.34
N TYR A 258 -21.21 0.73 -23.43
CA TYR A 258 -21.29 0.13 -22.11
C TYR A 258 -21.60 1.21 -21.09
N THR A 259 -22.48 0.91 -20.14
CA THR A 259 -22.83 1.81 -19.04
C THR A 259 -22.70 1.11 -17.70
N ALA A 260 -21.92 1.70 -16.80
CA ALA A 260 -21.73 1.27 -15.43
C ALA A 260 -22.91 1.71 -14.57
N ASN A 261 -23.61 0.74 -14.00
CA ASN A 261 -24.75 0.97 -13.13
C ASN A 261 -24.33 0.75 -11.68
N LEU A 262 -24.13 1.85 -10.94
CA LEU A 262 -23.48 1.85 -9.63
C LEU A 262 -24.23 1.01 -8.58
N THR A 263 -25.55 1.16 -8.52
CA THR A 263 -26.38 0.55 -7.46
C THR A 263 -26.85 -0.85 -7.83
N SER A 264 -26.95 -1.16 -9.12
CA SER A 264 -27.36 -2.50 -9.57
C SER A 264 -26.18 -3.47 -9.76
N ARG A 265 -24.93 -2.99 -9.67
CA ARG A 265 -23.70 -3.79 -9.90
C ARG A 265 -23.72 -4.51 -11.25
N THR A 266 -24.10 -3.75 -12.28
CA THR A 266 -24.13 -4.27 -13.65
C THR A 266 -23.47 -3.29 -14.60
N ILE A 267 -23.02 -3.82 -15.74
CA ILE A 267 -22.66 -3.03 -16.91
C ILE A 267 -23.66 -3.34 -18.00
N SER A 268 -24.49 -2.37 -18.40
CA SER A 268 -25.44 -2.59 -19.49
C SER A 268 -24.78 -2.36 -20.84
N VAL A 269 -25.17 -3.18 -21.82
CA VAL A 269 -24.67 -3.15 -23.20
C VAL A 269 -25.77 -2.59 -24.08
N ILE A 270 -25.46 -1.53 -24.81
CA ILE A 270 -26.35 -0.84 -25.74
C ILE A 270 -25.82 -1.07 -27.15
N ASP A 271 -26.68 -1.53 -28.05
CA ASP A 271 -26.41 -1.60 -29.49
C ASP A 271 -26.39 -0.19 -30.07
N GLY A 272 -25.25 0.25 -30.59
CA GLY A 272 -25.11 1.54 -31.24
C GLY A 272 -25.75 1.60 -32.63
N ALA A 273 -26.09 0.47 -33.26
CA ALA A 273 -26.79 0.49 -34.55
C ALA A 273 -28.29 0.75 -34.38
N ALA A 274 -28.90 0.11 -33.38
CA ALA A 274 -30.33 0.23 -33.09
C ALA A 274 -30.68 1.25 -32.00
N ASP A 275 -29.68 1.71 -31.23
CA ASP A 275 -29.87 2.47 -29.99
C ASP A 275 -30.82 1.76 -29.01
N THR A 276 -30.54 0.48 -28.75
CA THR A 276 -31.35 -0.34 -27.82
C THR A 276 -30.49 -1.11 -26.84
N ILE A 277 -31.03 -1.42 -25.66
CA ILE A 277 -30.33 -2.23 -24.66
C ILE A 277 -30.31 -3.68 -25.13
N LEU A 278 -29.12 -4.25 -25.30
CA LEU A 278 -28.90 -5.65 -25.66
C LEU A 278 -28.96 -6.57 -24.44
N SER A 279 -28.22 -6.20 -23.40
CA SER A 279 -28.00 -7.05 -22.24
C SER A 279 -27.50 -6.24 -21.04
N SER A 280 -27.40 -6.91 -19.90
CA SER A 280 -26.79 -6.38 -18.69
C SER A 280 -25.85 -7.43 -18.13
N ILE A 281 -24.58 -7.06 -17.98
CA ILE A 281 -23.50 -7.92 -17.51
C ILE A 281 -23.43 -7.75 -15.99
N PRO A 282 -23.75 -8.79 -15.19
CA PRO A 282 -23.53 -8.73 -13.75
C PRO A 282 -22.03 -8.74 -13.47
N ILE A 283 -21.62 -7.92 -12.50
CA ILE A 283 -20.24 -7.86 -12.03
C ILE A 283 -20.21 -7.97 -10.51
N ASP A 284 -19.05 -8.36 -9.98
CA ASP A 284 -18.93 -8.73 -8.57
C ASP A 284 -19.02 -7.51 -7.61
N HIS A 285 -18.76 -6.30 -8.13
CA HIS A 285 -18.63 -5.06 -7.35
C HIS A 285 -19.35 -3.88 -8.01
N SER A 286 -19.53 -2.78 -7.28
CA SER A 286 -20.04 -1.55 -7.87
C SER A 286 -19.04 -1.03 -8.91
N PRO A 287 -19.45 -0.91 -10.19
CA PRO A 287 -18.56 -0.46 -11.25
C PRO A 287 -18.18 1.00 -11.01
N GLY A 288 -17.00 1.39 -11.46
CA GLY A 288 -16.58 2.79 -11.55
C GLY A 288 -16.32 3.16 -13.01
N PRO A 289 -15.34 4.04 -13.29
CA PRO A 289 -15.01 4.46 -14.65
C PRO A 289 -14.80 3.28 -15.60
N LEU A 290 -15.40 3.38 -16.78
CA LEU A 290 -15.28 2.40 -17.84
C LEU A 290 -14.25 2.87 -18.89
N LEU A 291 -13.47 1.92 -19.40
CA LEU A 291 -12.48 2.14 -20.44
C LEU A 291 -12.46 0.98 -21.41
N TYR A 292 -12.67 1.25 -22.69
CA TYR A 292 -12.52 0.26 -23.75
C TYR A 292 -11.10 0.28 -24.31
N ASN A 293 -10.46 -0.89 -24.41
CA ASN A 293 -9.19 -1.08 -25.11
C ASN A 293 -9.43 -1.80 -26.45
N PRO A 294 -9.26 -1.11 -27.59
CA PRO A 294 -9.47 -1.69 -28.92
C PRO A 294 -8.41 -2.72 -29.33
N LEU A 295 -7.21 -2.72 -28.72
CA LEU A 295 -6.14 -3.66 -29.11
C LEU A 295 -6.41 -5.09 -28.69
N ASN A 296 -7.10 -5.28 -27.56
CA ASN A 296 -7.39 -6.59 -27.01
C ASN A 296 -8.90 -6.88 -26.91
N ASN A 297 -9.74 -5.97 -27.42
CA ASN A 297 -11.19 -6.01 -27.37
C ASN A 297 -11.75 -6.26 -25.96
N ARG A 298 -11.20 -5.55 -24.96
CA ARG A 298 -11.63 -5.63 -23.56
C ARG A 298 -12.18 -4.31 -23.07
N LEU A 299 -13.19 -4.42 -22.22
CA LEU A 299 -13.68 -3.33 -21.40
C LEU A 299 -13.11 -3.50 -19.99
N TYR A 300 -12.57 -2.41 -19.46
CA TYR A 300 -12.04 -2.31 -18.11
C TYR A 300 -12.99 -1.43 -17.30
N SER A 301 -13.36 -1.89 -16.11
CA SER A 301 -14.11 -1.13 -15.13
C SER A 301 -13.29 -1.07 -13.87
N GLN A 302 -12.96 0.12 -13.41
CA GLN A 302 -12.30 0.25 -12.12
C GLN A 302 -13.34 0.18 -11.01
N ASN A 303 -13.27 -0.79 -10.10
CA ASN A 303 -14.29 -0.98 -9.08
C ASN A 303 -14.16 0.08 -7.99
N LEU A 304 -15.28 0.63 -7.50
CA LEU A 304 -15.27 1.63 -6.42
C LEU A 304 -14.64 1.11 -5.12
N SER A 305 -14.62 -0.21 -4.93
CA SER A 305 -13.95 -0.92 -3.82
C SER A 305 -12.44 -1.11 -4.00
N GLY A 306 -11.87 -0.73 -5.14
CA GLY A 306 -10.50 -1.06 -5.56
C GLY A 306 -10.47 -2.25 -6.53
N GLY A 307 -9.42 -2.32 -7.35
CA GLY A 307 -9.25 -3.34 -8.40
C GLY A 307 -9.89 -2.98 -9.73
N ILE A 308 -9.71 -3.85 -10.73
CA ILE A 308 -10.21 -3.69 -12.10
C ILE A 308 -10.95 -4.94 -12.55
N THR A 309 -12.22 -4.74 -12.87
CA THR A 309 -13.05 -5.69 -13.58
C THR A 309 -12.72 -5.65 -15.08
N VAL A 310 -12.53 -6.81 -15.70
CA VAL A 310 -12.19 -6.97 -17.11
C VAL A 310 -13.30 -7.77 -17.79
N ILE A 311 -13.86 -7.21 -18.86
CA ILE A 311 -14.95 -7.78 -19.66
C ILE A 311 -14.45 -8.01 -21.09
N CYS A 312 -14.88 -9.13 -21.69
CA CYS A 312 -14.65 -9.46 -23.09
C CYS A 312 -15.78 -8.88 -23.93
N CYS A 313 -15.47 -7.94 -24.82
CA CYS A 313 -16.50 -7.27 -25.63
C CYS A 313 -17.10 -8.18 -26.71
N SER A 314 -16.33 -9.14 -27.23
CA SER A 314 -16.84 -10.09 -28.25
C SER A 314 -17.89 -11.05 -27.72
N GLY A 315 -17.96 -11.25 -26.40
CA GLY A 315 -18.93 -12.13 -25.74
C GLY A 315 -19.85 -11.44 -24.75
N ASP A 316 -19.62 -10.15 -24.46
CA ASP A 316 -20.26 -9.42 -23.36
C ASP A 316 -20.16 -10.19 -22.01
N THR A 317 -19.00 -10.80 -21.76
CA THR A 317 -18.78 -11.65 -20.57
C THR A 317 -17.71 -11.07 -19.66
N LEU A 318 -17.98 -11.09 -18.35
CA LEU A 318 -16.96 -10.92 -17.32
C LEU A 318 -15.84 -11.96 -17.52
N ILE A 319 -14.60 -11.49 -17.71
CA ILE A 319 -13.39 -12.33 -17.84
C ILE A 319 -12.79 -12.56 -16.46
N ALA A 320 -12.58 -11.47 -15.72
CA ALA A 320 -11.87 -11.48 -14.45
C ALA A 320 -12.16 -10.21 -13.66
N THR A 321 -12.05 -10.31 -12.34
CA THR A 321 -11.88 -9.17 -11.43
C THR A 321 -10.47 -9.28 -10.88
N VAL A 322 -9.59 -8.34 -11.24
CA VAL A 322 -8.14 -8.40 -10.97
C VAL A 322 -7.76 -7.27 -10.02
N GLY A 323 -6.89 -7.56 -9.06
CA GLY A 323 -6.43 -6.53 -8.14
C GLY A 323 -7.28 -6.37 -6.89
N GLU A 324 -7.74 -7.49 -6.30
CA GLU A 324 -8.36 -7.45 -4.98
C GLU A 324 -7.53 -8.21 -3.94
N GLY A 325 -7.33 -7.55 -2.81
CA GLY A 325 -6.39 -7.83 -1.74
C GLY A 325 -6.53 -6.59 -0.86
N ASN A 326 -6.66 -6.76 0.44
CA ASN A 326 -7.29 -5.75 1.29
C ASN A 326 -6.49 -5.55 2.59
N LEU A 327 -6.69 -4.38 3.25
CA LEU A 327 -5.77 -3.73 4.19
C LEU A 327 -5.09 -4.67 5.20
N PHE A 328 -3.88 -4.32 5.64
CA PHE A 328 -3.21 -4.97 6.76
C PHE A 328 -3.27 -4.13 8.04
N SER A 329 -3.50 -4.77 9.19
CA SER A 329 -3.54 -4.08 10.49
C SER A 329 -2.25 -4.30 11.29
N CYS A 330 -1.79 -5.55 11.39
CA CYS A 330 -0.68 -5.94 12.27
C CYS A 330 0.14 -7.08 11.65
N GLY A 331 1.46 -7.04 11.84
CA GLY A 331 2.38 -8.12 11.47
C GLY A 331 3.29 -8.50 12.64
N ILE A 332 3.62 -9.79 12.75
CA ILE A 332 4.60 -10.31 13.71
C ILE A 332 5.54 -11.30 13.03
N ILE A 333 6.79 -11.33 13.47
CA ILE A 333 7.79 -12.31 13.03
C ILE A 333 8.12 -13.23 14.20
N LYS A 334 8.13 -14.53 13.94
CA LYS A 334 8.63 -15.55 14.87
C LYS A 334 9.56 -16.50 14.14
N GLU A 335 10.81 -16.56 14.60
CA GLU A 335 11.87 -17.35 13.95
C GLU A 335 11.94 -17.03 12.44
N ASN A 336 11.50 -17.98 11.62
CA ASN A 336 11.49 -17.92 10.17
C ASN A 336 10.09 -17.70 9.60
N TRP A 337 9.10 -17.33 10.41
CA TRP A 337 7.71 -17.18 9.96
C TRP A 337 7.22 -15.76 10.19
N LEU A 338 6.72 -15.13 9.13
CA LEU A 338 6.00 -13.86 9.19
C LEU A 338 4.49 -14.13 9.14
N TYR A 339 3.77 -13.57 10.10
CA TYR A 339 2.31 -13.60 10.17
C TYR A 339 1.75 -12.20 10.12
N TRP A 340 0.69 -11.98 9.35
CA TRP A 340 0.00 -10.68 9.34
C TRP A 340 -1.49 -10.82 9.03
N THR A 341 -2.27 -9.86 9.52
CA THR A 341 -3.73 -9.83 9.37
C THR A 341 -4.14 -9.14 8.08
N ASN A 342 -5.15 -9.69 7.40
CA ASN A 342 -5.88 -9.07 6.29
C ASN A 342 -7.36 -8.90 6.70
N PRO A 343 -7.73 -7.77 7.33
CA PRO A 343 -9.07 -7.48 7.80
C PRO A 343 -10.22 -7.67 6.80
N TYR A 344 -10.05 -7.53 5.49
CA TYR A 344 -11.23 -7.59 4.61
C TYR A 344 -11.39 -8.95 3.95
N ARG A 345 -10.31 -9.72 3.78
CA ARG A 345 -10.40 -11.12 3.34
C ARG A 345 -10.55 -12.10 4.49
N ASN A 346 -10.56 -11.59 5.72
CA ASN A 346 -10.79 -12.38 6.92
C ASN A 346 -9.78 -13.51 7.05
N GLU A 347 -8.51 -13.18 6.85
CA GLU A 347 -7.44 -14.16 6.80
C GLU A 347 -6.19 -13.69 7.55
N ILE A 348 -5.37 -14.66 7.95
CA ILE A 348 -3.99 -14.44 8.37
C ILE A 348 -3.11 -15.03 7.27
N ARG A 349 -2.16 -14.24 6.79
CA ARG A 349 -1.19 -14.67 5.80
C ARG A 349 0.06 -15.13 6.51
N VAL A 350 0.62 -16.24 6.03
CA VAL A 350 1.82 -16.85 6.58
C VAL A 350 2.85 -17.02 5.49
N MET A 351 4.05 -16.56 5.79
CA MET A 351 5.17 -16.61 4.87
C MET A 351 6.38 -17.18 5.59
N ASP A 352 7.10 -18.04 4.88
CA ASP A 352 8.45 -18.40 5.29
C ASP A 352 9.36 -17.20 5.02
N ALA A 353 9.73 -16.53 6.10
CA ALA A 353 10.66 -15.41 6.13
C ALA A 353 12.05 -15.80 5.60
N VAL A 354 12.40 -17.09 5.50
CA VAL A 354 13.65 -17.58 4.92
C VAL A 354 13.59 -17.68 3.41
N SER A 355 12.60 -18.39 2.88
CA SER A 355 12.46 -18.56 1.43
C SER A 355 11.73 -17.39 0.75
N ASN A 356 11.13 -16.47 1.51
CA ASN A 356 10.24 -15.42 1.01
C ASN A 356 9.05 -15.99 0.22
N GLN A 357 8.66 -17.23 0.52
CA GLN A 357 7.53 -17.88 -0.12
C GLN A 357 6.32 -17.83 0.78
N MET A 358 5.18 -17.51 0.16
CA MET A 358 3.88 -17.71 0.79
C MET A 358 3.74 -19.18 1.15
N PHE A 359 3.58 -19.43 2.43
CA PHE A 359 3.49 -20.78 2.95
C PHE A 359 2.05 -21.20 3.18
N ALA A 360 1.25 -20.31 3.77
CA ALA A 360 -0.14 -20.58 4.04
C ALA A 360 -0.99 -19.32 4.03
N THR A 361 -2.28 -19.54 3.76
CA THR A 361 -3.35 -18.59 4.04
C THR A 361 -4.29 -19.25 5.02
N ILE A 362 -4.41 -18.66 6.20
CA ILE A 362 -5.30 -19.12 7.25
C ILE A 362 -6.59 -18.34 7.11
N LEU A 363 -7.61 -18.98 6.53
CA LEU A 363 -8.95 -18.40 6.46
C LEU A 363 -9.57 -18.39 7.85
N LEU A 364 -10.01 -17.22 8.29
CA LEU A 364 -10.78 -17.02 9.50
C LEU A 364 -12.27 -17.00 9.12
N SER A 365 -13.12 -17.61 9.92
CA SER A 365 -14.58 -17.62 9.70
C SER A 365 -15.22 -16.28 10.09
N GLY A 366 -14.62 -15.16 9.66
CA GLY A 366 -14.83 -13.84 10.23
C GLY A 366 -14.96 -12.65 9.33
N SER A 367 -14.92 -11.44 9.90
CA SER A 367 -15.17 -10.18 9.18
C SER A 367 -14.14 -9.06 9.41
N THR A 368 -13.19 -9.15 10.37
CA THR A 368 -12.03 -8.24 10.48
C THR A 368 -10.89 -8.69 11.41
N PRO A 369 -9.90 -9.51 11.00
CA PRO A 369 -8.72 -9.71 11.84
C PRO A 369 -7.95 -8.42 12.14
N ASN A 370 -7.62 -8.16 13.41
CA ASN A 370 -6.98 -6.91 13.85
C ASN A 370 -5.63 -7.14 14.54
N ALA A 371 -5.63 -7.48 15.83
CA ALA A 371 -4.42 -7.64 16.63
C ALA A 371 -3.90 -9.08 16.58
N LEU A 372 -2.57 -9.25 16.61
CA LEU A 372 -1.89 -10.54 16.72
C LEU A 372 -1.10 -10.65 18.03
N ALA A 373 -1.06 -11.85 18.58
CA ALA A 373 -0.12 -12.22 19.65
C ALA A 373 0.36 -13.66 19.45
N TYR A 374 1.64 -13.91 19.73
CA TYR A 374 2.24 -15.24 19.62
C TYR A 374 2.59 -15.80 20.98
N ASN A 375 2.08 -17.00 21.26
CA ASN A 375 2.48 -17.80 22.40
C ASN A 375 3.60 -18.76 21.96
N HIS A 376 4.82 -18.45 22.39
CA HIS A 376 6.00 -19.24 22.05
C HIS A 376 6.12 -20.55 22.83
N LEU A 377 5.51 -20.65 24.02
CA LEU A 377 5.52 -21.87 24.82
C LEU A 377 4.67 -22.98 24.18
N ARG A 378 3.60 -22.61 23.48
CA ARG A 378 2.64 -23.55 22.87
C ARG A 378 2.63 -23.59 21.35
N ASN A 379 3.45 -22.77 20.71
CA ASN A 379 3.43 -22.57 19.26
C ASN A 379 2.02 -22.24 18.72
N LYS A 380 1.35 -21.28 19.36
CA LYS A 380 0.02 -20.82 18.95
C LYS A 380 0.04 -19.33 18.61
N LEU A 381 -0.66 -18.98 17.55
CA LEU A 381 -0.96 -17.61 17.19
C LEU A 381 -2.40 -17.28 17.60
N TYR A 382 -2.58 -16.10 18.18
CA TYR A 382 -3.88 -15.57 18.56
C TYR A 382 -4.17 -14.31 17.75
N CYS A 383 -5.39 -14.21 17.23
CA CYS A 383 -5.83 -13.07 16.42
C CYS A 383 -7.20 -12.58 16.87
N THR A 384 -7.36 -11.28 17.12
CA THR A 384 -8.69 -10.72 17.41
C THR A 384 -9.48 -10.49 16.13
N ASP A 385 -10.79 -10.67 16.22
CA ASP A 385 -11.76 -10.19 15.22
C ASP A 385 -12.78 -9.29 15.93
N PRO A 386 -12.63 -7.94 15.82
CA PRO A 386 -13.50 -6.98 16.49
C PRO A 386 -14.97 -7.08 16.09
N THR A 387 -15.26 -7.50 14.86
CA THR A 387 -16.63 -7.53 14.32
C THR A 387 -17.42 -8.77 14.70
N LEU A 388 -16.75 -9.81 15.15
CA LEU A 388 -17.36 -11.08 15.50
C LEU A 388 -17.29 -11.42 16.99
N ASP A 389 -16.61 -10.59 17.77
CA ASP A 389 -16.49 -10.76 19.21
C ASP A 389 -15.68 -12.03 19.55
N LYS A 390 -14.58 -12.29 18.81
CA LYS A 390 -13.78 -13.52 18.94
C LYS A 390 -12.28 -13.27 18.99
N VAL A 391 -11.57 -14.22 19.60
CA VAL A 391 -10.14 -14.46 19.38
C VAL A 391 -9.97 -15.79 18.65
N PHE A 392 -9.43 -15.77 17.45
CA PHE A 392 -9.04 -16.98 16.72
C PHE A 392 -7.76 -17.56 17.31
N VAL A 393 -7.75 -18.88 17.53
CA VAL A 393 -6.58 -19.66 17.93
C VAL A 393 -6.09 -20.42 16.72
N VAL A 394 -4.85 -20.19 16.36
CA VAL A 394 -4.21 -20.74 15.18
C VAL A 394 -3.02 -21.58 15.60
N ASP A 395 -2.93 -22.77 15.00
CA ASP A 395 -1.77 -23.63 15.08
C ASP A 395 -0.59 -22.95 14.38
N GLY A 396 0.45 -22.56 15.15
CA GLY A 396 1.64 -21.89 14.62
C GLY A 396 2.59 -22.83 13.87
N ILE A 397 2.33 -24.14 13.83
CA ILE A 397 3.07 -25.10 13.01
C ILE A 397 2.23 -25.51 11.80
N GLY A 398 0.98 -25.93 12.06
CA GLY A 398 0.05 -26.42 11.04
C GLY A 398 -0.69 -25.35 10.25
N ASN A 399 -0.57 -24.07 10.63
CA ASN A 399 -1.19 -22.92 9.97
C ASN A 399 -2.66 -23.12 9.63
N ARG A 400 -3.42 -23.54 10.65
CA ARG A 400 -4.86 -23.72 10.56
C ARG A 400 -5.53 -23.16 11.80
N VAL A 401 -6.75 -22.66 11.64
CA VAL A 401 -7.60 -22.32 12.76
C VAL A 401 -7.89 -23.59 13.55
N LEU A 402 -7.49 -23.61 14.81
CA LEU A 402 -7.79 -24.71 15.73
C LEU A 402 -9.19 -24.54 16.31
N ARG A 403 -9.53 -23.31 16.69
CA ARG A 403 -10.82 -22.92 17.24
C ARG A 403 -10.91 -21.40 17.33
N PHE A 404 -12.06 -20.90 17.76
CA PHE A 404 -12.21 -19.54 18.24
C PHE A 404 -12.59 -19.55 19.72
N ILE A 405 -12.22 -18.47 20.40
CA ILE A 405 -12.56 -18.18 21.78
C ILE A 405 -13.55 -17.02 21.73
N PRO A 406 -14.82 -17.23 22.13
CA PRO A 406 -15.77 -16.14 22.26
C PRO A 406 -15.26 -15.14 23.31
N VAL A 407 -15.24 -13.86 22.95
CA VAL A 407 -14.95 -12.73 23.84
C VAL A 407 -16.06 -11.68 23.69
N GLY A 408 -15.81 -10.44 24.12
CA GLY A 408 -16.79 -9.36 24.06
C GLY A 408 -16.84 -8.65 22.72
N PRO A 409 -17.73 -7.65 22.58
CA PRO A 409 -17.79 -6.74 21.45
C PRO A 409 -16.53 -5.88 21.25
N TYR A 410 -15.91 -6.05 20.09
CA TYR A 410 -14.76 -5.26 19.65
C TYR A 410 -13.43 -5.52 20.40
N PRO A 411 -12.90 -6.77 20.39
CA PRO A 411 -11.57 -7.10 20.91
C PRO A 411 -10.44 -6.36 20.18
N TRP A 412 -9.78 -5.45 20.88
CA TRP A 412 -8.86 -4.47 20.29
C TRP A 412 -7.39 -4.82 20.42
N LYS A 413 -6.94 -5.23 21.61
CA LYS A 413 -5.51 -5.44 21.91
C LYS A 413 -5.30 -6.79 22.57
N LEU A 414 -4.26 -7.49 22.13
CA LEU A 414 -3.77 -8.71 22.76
C LEU A 414 -2.45 -8.46 23.50
N LEU A 415 -2.30 -9.06 24.67
CA LEU A 415 -1.07 -9.12 25.45
C LEU A 415 -0.84 -10.56 25.92
N TYR A 416 0.25 -11.17 25.45
CA TYR A 416 0.66 -12.49 25.94
C TYR A 416 1.55 -12.33 27.18
N VAL A 417 1.27 -13.12 28.22
CA VAL A 417 2.00 -13.12 29.48
C VAL A 417 2.67 -14.48 29.67
N PRO A 418 4.01 -14.56 29.48
CA PRO A 418 4.71 -15.85 29.49
C PRO A 418 4.72 -16.54 30.86
N ASN A 419 4.84 -15.79 31.96
CA ASN A 419 5.05 -16.36 33.30
C ASN A 419 3.88 -17.22 33.80
N ASN A 420 2.67 -16.95 33.32
CA ASN A 420 1.46 -17.71 33.68
C ASN A 420 0.84 -18.40 32.46
N ASP A 421 1.44 -18.23 31.29
CA ASP A 421 1.01 -18.76 30.01
C ASP A 421 -0.46 -18.42 29.64
N LYS A 422 -0.82 -17.15 29.87
CA LYS A 422 -2.15 -16.57 29.57
C LYS A 422 -2.05 -15.46 28.53
N LEU A 423 -3.19 -15.20 27.89
CA LEU A 423 -3.38 -14.10 26.96
C LEU A 423 -4.46 -13.17 27.51
N TYR A 424 -4.23 -11.88 27.45
CA TYR A 424 -5.18 -10.86 27.91
C TYR A 424 -5.68 -10.08 26.70
N CYS A 425 -6.99 -10.10 26.49
CA CYS A 425 -7.65 -9.47 25.36
C CYS A 425 -8.50 -8.28 25.84
N ALA A 426 -8.05 -7.07 25.53
CA ALA A 426 -8.76 -5.84 25.87
C ALA A 426 -9.89 -5.61 24.88
N ASP A 427 -11.10 -5.49 25.41
CA ASP A 427 -12.33 -5.35 24.64
C ASP A 427 -12.93 -3.95 24.81
N ARG A 428 -13.01 -3.19 23.72
CA ARG A 428 -13.31 -1.76 23.78
C ARG A 428 -14.74 -1.44 24.14
N ASP A 429 -15.70 -2.23 23.68
CA ASP A 429 -17.11 -1.86 23.81
C ASP A 429 -17.75 -2.52 25.03
N SER A 430 -17.29 -3.70 25.46
CA SER A 430 -17.76 -4.32 26.71
C SER A 430 -17.07 -3.81 27.96
N ASN A 431 -15.95 -3.08 27.82
CA ASN A 431 -15.16 -2.57 28.94
C ASN A 431 -14.59 -3.70 29.82
N ASN A 432 -14.19 -4.81 29.20
CA ASN A 432 -13.63 -5.98 29.88
C ASN A 432 -12.23 -6.34 29.36
N LEU A 433 -11.46 -7.00 30.22
CA LEU A 433 -10.26 -7.73 29.85
C LEU A 433 -10.56 -9.22 29.95
N TYR A 434 -10.60 -9.90 28.80
CA TYR A 434 -10.80 -11.34 28.73
C TYR A 434 -9.47 -12.03 28.99
N VAL A 435 -9.40 -12.81 30.07
CA VAL A 435 -8.25 -13.64 30.40
C VAL A 435 -8.43 -14.99 29.74
N ILE A 436 -7.52 -15.33 28.85
CA ILE A 436 -7.53 -16.56 28.08
C ILE A 436 -6.42 -17.46 28.62
N ASP A 437 -6.82 -18.63 29.10
CA ASP A 437 -5.88 -19.70 29.42
C ASP A 437 -5.39 -20.30 28.09
N CYS A 438 -4.10 -20.18 27.79
CA CYS A 438 -3.57 -20.65 26.51
C CYS A 438 -3.42 -22.19 26.45
N ALA A 439 -3.50 -22.89 27.58
CA ALA A 439 -3.49 -24.34 27.64
C ALA A 439 -4.85 -24.90 27.23
N LEU A 440 -5.91 -24.29 27.76
CA LEU A 440 -7.29 -24.69 27.53
C LEU A 440 -7.91 -24.04 26.29
N ASP A 441 -7.31 -22.95 25.78
CA ASP A 441 -7.87 -22.10 24.73
C ASP A 441 -9.31 -21.69 25.02
N SER A 442 -9.52 -21.16 26.22
CA SER A 442 -10.83 -20.71 26.68
C SER A 442 -10.67 -19.49 27.57
N VAL A 443 -11.72 -18.65 27.61
CA VAL A 443 -11.83 -17.61 28.63
C VAL A 443 -11.81 -18.29 29.99
N LYS A 444 -10.79 -17.99 30.78
CA LYS A 444 -10.64 -18.41 32.17
C LYS A 444 -11.40 -17.46 33.09
N GLU A 445 -11.28 -16.16 32.81
CA GLU A 445 -11.83 -15.10 33.64
C GLU A 445 -12.18 -13.90 32.77
N VAL A 446 -13.22 -13.16 33.17
CA VAL A 446 -13.59 -11.88 32.55
C VAL A 446 -13.43 -10.82 33.60
N ILE A 447 -12.42 -9.97 33.42
CA ILE A 447 -12.08 -8.94 34.39
C ILE A 447 -12.74 -7.62 33.96
N PRO A 448 -13.71 -7.08 34.72
CA PRO A 448 -14.27 -5.77 34.42
C PRO A 448 -13.21 -4.68 34.60
N VAL A 449 -12.94 -3.95 33.52
CA VAL A 449 -12.00 -2.82 33.51
C VAL A 449 -12.78 -1.51 33.30
N GLY A 450 -12.06 -0.41 33.13
CA GLY A 450 -12.66 0.87 32.82
C GLY A 450 -13.17 0.95 31.39
N ASN A 451 -13.76 2.09 31.04
CA ASN A 451 -14.40 2.28 29.75
C ASN A 451 -13.36 2.42 28.63
N TYR A 452 -13.58 1.68 27.54
CA TYR A 452 -12.78 1.76 26.32
C TYR A 452 -11.29 1.43 26.52
N PRO A 453 -10.95 0.21 26.98
CA PRO A 453 -9.56 -0.22 27.16
C PRO A 453 -8.79 -0.20 25.83
N ILE A 454 -7.64 0.47 25.79
CA ILE A 454 -6.91 0.72 24.54
C ILE A 454 -5.47 0.21 24.52
N ALA A 455 -4.80 0.16 25.68
CA ALA A 455 -3.42 -0.26 25.81
C ALA A 455 -3.23 -1.16 27.03
N LEU A 456 -2.30 -2.11 26.90
CA LEU A 456 -1.90 -3.05 27.95
C LEU A 456 -0.38 -3.02 28.11
N ALA A 457 0.11 -3.07 29.35
CA ALA A 457 1.53 -3.27 29.66
C ALA A 457 1.69 -4.33 30.76
N TYR A 458 2.73 -5.16 30.63
CA TYR A 458 3.03 -6.22 31.59
C TYR A 458 4.26 -5.86 32.43
N ASN A 459 4.06 -5.77 33.74
CA ASN A 459 5.13 -5.76 34.74
C ASN A 459 5.47 -7.23 35.05
N GLU A 460 6.54 -7.72 34.46
CA GLU A 460 7.00 -9.10 34.63
C GLU A 460 7.62 -9.38 35.99
N ARG A 461 8.13 -8.35 36.68
CA ARG A 461 8.75 -8.49 38.01
C ARG A 461 7.73 -8.85 39.08
N ASP A 462 6.58 -8.17 39.10
CA ASP A 462 5.52 -8.39 40.10
C ASP A 462 4.31 -9.17 39.55
N ASN A 463 4.38 -9.63 38.30
CA ASN A 463 3.27 -10.29 37.60
C ASN A 463 1.99 -9.44 37.59
N LYS A 464 2.10 -8.17 37.21
CA LYS A 464 0.95 -7.25 37.10
C LYS A 464 0.71 -6.80 35.67
N ILE A 465 -0.55 -6.59 35.33
CA ILE A 465 -0.96 -6.01 34.05
C ILE A 465 -1.63 -4.69 34.30
N TYR A 466 -1.23 -3.68 33.53
CA TYR A 466 -1.81 -2.35 33.55
C TYR A 466 -2.65 -2.19 32.30
N CYS A 467 -3.92 -1.79 32.47
CA CYS A 467 -4.87 -1.55 31.39
C CYS A 467 -5.30 -0.08 31.39
N ALA A 468 -5.05 0.61 30.28
CA ALA A 468 -5.43 2.01 30.09
C ALA A 468 -6.84 2.11 29.53
N ASN A 469 -7.74 2.74 30.29
CA ASN A 469 -9.15 2.84 29.96
C ASN A 469 -9.49 4.26 29.50
N ARG A 470 -9.52 4.43 28.16
CA ARG A 470 -9.48 5.75 27.51
C ARG A 470 -10.69 6.64 27.82
N ARG A 471 -11.87 6.06 28.07
CA ARG A 471 -13.14 6.80 28.25
C ARG A 471 -13.60 6.89 29.70
N SER A 472 -12.96 6.19 30.63
CA SER A 472 -13.23 6.33 32.07
C SER A 472 -12.05 6.95 32.82
N ASP A 473 -11.02 7.38 32.11
CA ASP A 473 -9.92 8.20 32.65
C ASP A 473 -9.20 7.53 33.83
N ASP A 474 -9.08 6.19 33.75
CA ASP A 474 -8.51 5.35 34.81
C ASP A 474 -7.55 4.27 34.26
N LEU A 475 -6.70 3.76 35.16
CA LEU A 475 -5.96 2.51 34.96
C LEU A 475 -6.60 1.41 35.79
N THR A 476 -6.80 0.24 35.19
CA THR A 476 -7.08 -0.99 35.93
C THR A 476 -5.79 -1.80 36.07
N ILE A 477 -5.43 -2.15 37.30
CA ILE A 477 -4.26 -2.97 37.62
C ILE A 477 -4.77 -4.37 37.97
N ILE A 478 -4.26 -5.35 37.25
CA ILE A 478 -4.64 -6.75 37.34
C ILE A 478 -3.48 -7.56 37.89
N ASP A 479 -3.76 -8.43 38.86
CA ASP A 479 -2.86 -9.52 39.24
C ASP A 479 -2.88 -10.58 38.15
N ALA A 480 -1.76 -10.76 37.45
CA ALA A 480 -1.66 -11.75 36.40
C ALA A 480 -1.64 -13.18 36.96
N VAL A 481 -1.27 -13.40 38.22
CA VAL A 481 -1.26 -14.75 38.81
C VAL A 481 -2.69 -15.19 39.11
N GLY A 482 -3.39 -14.41 39.93
CA GLY A 482 -4.75 -14.68 40.40
C GLY A 482 -5.88 -14.25 39.46
N ASP A 483 -5.58 -13.53 38.37
CA ASP A 483 -6.56 -13.01 37.40
C ASP A 483 -7.65 -12.14 38.02
N SER A 484 -7.25 -11.24 38.92
CA SER A 484 -8.20 -10.36 39.61
C SER A 484 -7.78 -8.90 39.51
N VAL A 485 -8.76 -8.00 39.56
CA VAL A 485 -8.47 -6.57 39.73
C VAL A 485 -7.84 -6.38 41.11
N LEU A 486 -6.60 -5.94 41.14
CA LEU A 486 -5.95 -5.50 42.37
C LEU A 486 -6.52 -4.16 42.81
N LYS A 487 -6.59 -3.22 41.87
CA LYS A 487 -7.21 -1.90 42.07
C LYS A 487 -7.48 -1.19 40.76
N ARG A 488 -8.34 -0.19 40.81
CA ARG A 488 -8.55 0.81 39.75
C ARG A 488 -8.13 2.16 40.26
N ILE A 489 -7.34 2.87 39.47
CA ILE A 489 -6.76 4.16 39.84
C ILE A 489 -7.26 5.20 38.84
N PRO A 490 -8.05 6.20 39.28
CA PRO A 490 -8.30 7.39 38.47
C PRO A 490 -6.95 8.00 38.10
N ILE A 491 -6.65 8.00 36.81
CA ILE A 491 -5.33 8.37 36.30
C ILE A 491 -5.36 9.74 35.65
N GLY A 492 -6.50 10.15 35.08
CA GLY A 492 -6.68 11.41 34.36
C GLY A 492 -7.08 11.19 32.91
N ASP A 493 -7.31 12.28 32.19
CA ASP A 493 -8.10 12.30 30.96
C ASP A 493 -7.37 11.65 29.78
N TYR A 494 -8.08 10.70 29.14
CA TYR A 494 -7.69 10.08 27.88
C TYR A 494 -6.33 9.33 27.93
N PRO A 495 -6.16 8.31 28.78
CA PRO A 495 -4.95 7.47 28.78
C PRO A 495 -4.84 6.70 27.46
N ILE A 496 -3.69 6.78 26.79
CA ILE A 496 -3.52 6.22 25.43
C ILE A 496 -2.31 5.30 25.23
N ALA A 497 -1.22 5.49 25.98
CA ALA A 497 -0.02 4.67 25.88
C ALA A 497 0.48 4.27 27.26
N LEU A 498 0.97 3.02 27.35
CA LEU A 498 1.60 2.47 28.55
C LEU A 498 3.01 1.98 28.21
N LEU A 499 3.94 2.22 29.13
CA LEU A 499 5.33 1.77 29.04
C LEU A 499 5.77 1.23 30.41
N TYR A 500 6.28 0.00 30.43
CA TYR A 500 6.90 -0.59 31.61
C TYR A 500 8.43 -0.39 31.55
N ASN A 501 8.99 0.15 32.63
CA ASN A 501 10.43 0.25 32.86
C ASN A 501 10.84 -0.90 33.81
N PRO A 502 11.53 -1.95 33.32
CA PRO A 502 11.91 -3.11 34.13
C PRO A 502 13.03 -2.81 35.13
N ASP A 503 13.90 -1.82 34.86
CA ASP A 503 15.08 -1.55 35.68
C ASP A 503 14.70 -0.96 37.04
N LEU A 504 13.78 0.01 37.02
CA LEU A 504 13.27 0.68 38.23
C LEU A 504 11.92 0.14 38.69
N ASN A 505 11.36 -0.82 37.95
CA ASN A 505 10.03 -1.36 38.19
C ASN A 505 8.95 -0.27 38.24
N LYS A 506 8.90 0.57 37.20
CA LYS A 506 7.94 1.70 37.10
C LYS A 506 7.05 1.55 35.87
N VAL A 507 5.84 2.08 35.94
CA VAL A 507 4.91 2.14 34.81
C VAL A 507 4.59 3.58 34.47
N TYR A 508 4.71 3.93 33.20
CA TYR A 508 4.43 5.26 32.67
C TYR A 508 3.15 5.21 31.84
N CYS A 509 2.24 6.16 32.08
CA CYS A 509 0.99 6.30 31.34
C CYS A 509 0.90 7.70 30.71
N ALA A 510 0.75 7.77 29.39
CA ALA A 510 0.53 9.03 28.67
C ALA A 510 -0.96 9.39 28.68
N LEU A 511 -1.28 10.58 29.17
CA LEU A 511 -2.62 11.15 29.22
C LEU A 511 -2.77 12.22 28.13
N ARG A 512 -3.48 11.88 27.06
CA ARG A 512 -3.50 12.69 25.84
C ARG A 512 -4.12 14.06 26.08
N ASP A 513 -5.25 14.12 26.78
CA ASP A 513 -6.01 15.36 26.92
C ASP A 513 -5.67 16.13 28.21
N ASP A 514 -5.03 15.47 29.19
CA ASP A 514 -4.41 16.12 30.37
C ASP A 514 -3.01 16.70 30.12
N TYR A 515 -2.34 16.30 29.03
CA TYR A 515 -0.98 16.78 28.69
C TYR A 515 0.11 16.32 29.67
N GLU A 516 -0.15 15.22 30.38
CA GLU A 516 0.71 14.65 31.42
C GLU A 516 1.19 13.23 31.08
N VAL A 517 2.32 12.84 31.67
CA VAL A 517 2.68 11.44 31.89
C VAL A 517 2.62 11.17 33.39
N VAL A 518 1.88 10.12 33.76
CA VAL A 518 1.78 9.66 35.15
C VAL A 518 2.72 8.48 35.36
N VAL A 519 3.49 8.55 36.45
CA VAL A 519 4.45 7.51 36.86
C VAL A 519 3.89 6.77 38.06
N LEU A 520 3.84 5.43 37.95
CA LEU A 520 3.42 4.53 39.00
C LEU A 520 4.59 3.67 39.46
N ASP A 521 4.65 3.40 40.76
CA ASP A 521 5.52 2.38 41.34
C ASP A 521 4.96 0.99 41.02
N GLY A 522 5.74 0.12 40.38
CA GLY A 522 5.29 -1.21 39.95
C GLY A 522 4.94 -2.12 41.12
N SER A 523 5.62 -1.96 42.27
CA SER A 523 5.43 -2.81 43.45
C SER A 523 4.15 -2.45 44.22
N SER A 524 3.92 -1.16 44.49
CA SER A 524 2.81 -0.65 45.30
C SER A 524 1.62 -0.12 44.49
N ASP A 525 1.79 0.09 43.18
CA ASP A 525 0.88 0.78 42.26
C ASP A 525 0.45 2.18 42.72
N SER A 526 1.26 2.82 43.57
CA SER A 526 1.03 4.20 43.96
C SER A 526 1.45 5.14 42.85
N ILE A 527 0.70 6.24 42.65
CA ILE A 527 1.14 7.33 41.77
C ILE A 527 2.33 8.01 42.46
N LEU A 528 3.50 7.87 41.86
CA LEU A 528 4.73 8.53 42.33
C LEU A 528 4.75 9.99 41.86
N LYS A 529 4.37 10.23 40.61
CA LYS A 529 4.41 11.56 40.02
C LYS A 529 3.43 11.75 38.87
N ARG A 530 2.99 12.99 38.70
CA ARG A 530 2.37 13.54 37.50
C ARG A 530 3.32 14.54 36.88
N ILE A 531 3.61 14.37 35.59
CA ILE A 531 4.64 15.15 34.90
C ILE A 531 4.00 15.82 33.69
N VAL A 532 3.95 17.15 33.68
CA VAL A 532 3.39 17.92 32.54
C VAL A 532 4.38 17.91 31.37
N VAL A 533 4.16 17.00 30.42
CA VAL A 533 5.07 16.75 29.30
C VAL A 533 4.82 17.66 28.11
N GLY A 534 3.58 18.09 27.86
CA GLY A 534 3.22 18.86 26.66
C GLY A 534 1.94 18.34 26.01
N LYS A 535 1.46 19.03 24.97
CA LYS A 535 0.12 18.77 24.45
C LYS A 535 0.02 17.45 23.67
N ARG A 536 -0.90 16.58 24.07
CA ARG A 536 -1.24 15.30 23.43
C ARG A 536 -0.07 14.32 23.35
N PRO A 537 0.49 13.87 24.49
CA PRO A 537 1.45 12.78 24.49
C PRO A 537 0.80 11.52 23.87
N TYR A 538 1.47 10.94 22.87
CA TYR A 538 0.90 9.88 22.03
C TYR A 538 1.71 8.59 22.07
N ALA A 539 3.05 8.69 22.04
CA ALA A 539 3.96 7.56 22.12
C ALA A 539 5.01 7.77 23.22
N LEU A 540 5.42 6.68 23.86
CA LEU A 540 6.47 6.63 24.88
C LEU A 540 7.55 5.64 24.47
N ILE A 541 8.82 5.94 24.75
CA ILE A 541 9.93 4.99 24.60
C ILE A 541 10.92 5.10 25.76
N TYR A 542 11.50 3.96 26.16
CA TYR A 542 12.48 3.89 27.24
C TYR A 542 13.91 3.84 26.67
N ASN A 543 14.74 4.81 27.06
CA ASN A 543 16.19 4.76 26.92
C ASN A 543 16.77 4.09 28.17
N SER A 544 17.15 2.81 28.03
CA SER A 544 17.69 2.00 29.12
C SER A 544 19.13 2.35 29.53
N GLN A 545 19.89 3.03 28.67
CA GLN A 545 21.29 3.37 28.98
C GLN A 545 21.38 4.56 29.94
N GLU A 546 20.52 5.56 29.75
CA GLU A 546 20.50 6.78 30.56
C GLU A 546 19.38 6.80 31.60
N GLY A 547 18.51 5.79 31.61
CA GLY A 547 17.36 5.75 32.51
C GLY A 547 16.37 6.89 32.24
N LYS A 548 16.02 7.13 30.97
CA LYS A 548 15.12 8.21 30.54
C LYS A 548 13.91 7.69 29.77
N VAL A 549 12.75 8.33 29.94
CA VAL A 549 11.57 8.11 29.10
C VAL A 549 11.33 9.32 28.22
N TYR A 550 11.13 9.08 26.92
CA TYR A 550 10.81 10.11 25.94
C TYR A 550 9.32 10.03 25.59
N SER A 551 8.67 11.20 25.49
CA SER A 551 7.25 11.34 25.11
C SER A 551 7.10 12.19 23.86
N ALA A 552 6.42 11.64 22.86
CA ALA A 552 6.04 12.34 21.62
C ALA A 552 4.73 13.10 21.79
N ASN A 553 4.76 14.44 21.74
CA ASN A 553 3.59 15.29 21.99
C ASN A 553 2.98 15.82 20.67
N PHE A 554 1.93 15.16 20.19
CA PHE A 554 1.39 15.26 18.83
C PHE A 554 0.96 16.66 18.37
N ASN A 555 0.49 17.57 19.22
CA ASN A 555 -0.25 18.77 18.76
C ASN A 555 0.50 20.12 18.88
N ARG A 556 1.79 20.09 19.27
CA ARG A 556 2.63 21.29 19.47
C ARG A 556 4.14 20.96 19.36
N ASP A 557 4.52 20.05 18.49
CA ASP A 557 5.90 20.00 17.96
C ASP A 557 6.93 19.89 19.10
N SER A 558 6.69 19.00 20.07
CA SER A 558 7.61 18.86 21.21
C SER A 558 7.83 17.41 21.63
N LEU A 559 9.03 17.16 22.12
CA LEU A 559 9.41 15.95 22.82
C LEU A 559 9.72 16.28 24.27
N ALA A 560 9.17 15.50 25.19
CA ALA A 560 9.48 15.63 26.62
C ALA A 560 10.38 14.50 27.08
N ILE A 561 11.34 14.83 27.94
CA ILE A 561 12.32 13.88 28.47
C ILE A 561 12.13 13.82 29.98
N ILE A 562 11.92 12.61 30.47
CA ILE A 562 11.63 12.30 31.86
C ILE A 562 12.79 11.50 32.42
N ASP A 563 13.36 11.98 33.53
CA ASP A 563 14.32 11.24 34.33
C ASP A 563 13.59 10.13 35.10
N CYS A 564 13.98 8.87 34.90
CA CYS A 564 13.27 7.76 35.55
C CYS A 564 13.64 7.60 37.02
N LEU A 565 14.77 8.14 37.48
CA LEU A 565 15.22 7.99 38.86
C LEU A 565 14.51 9.00 39.78
N THR A 566 14.42 10.25 39.34
CA THR A 566 13.83 11.37 40.07
C THR A 566 12.36 11.64 39.72
N ASP A 567 11.82 10.97 38.69
CA ASP A 567 10.47 11.16 38.16
C ASP A 567 10.19 12.63 37.86
N SER A 568 11.12 13.29 37.16
CA SER A 568 11.01 14.70 36.85
C SER A 568 11.22 14.98 35.36
N LEU A 569 10.56 16.03 34.88
CA LEU A 569 10.80 16.54 33.54
C LEU A 569 12.21 17.15 33.51
N ILE A 570 13.10 16.56 32.73
CA ILE A 570 14.44 17.11 32.48
C ILE A 570 14.29 18.35 31.60
N LYS A 571 13.67 18.18 30.44
CA LYS A 571 13.45 19.25 29.47
C LYS A 571 12.38 18.90 28.44
N LYS A 572 11.87 19.94 27.78
CA LYS A 572 11.09 19.83 26.55
C LYS A 572 11.95 20.31 25.39
N ILE A 573 12.05 19.50 24.37
CA ILE A 573 12.69 19.85 23.10
C ILE A 573 11.58 20.28 22.16
N ARG A 574 11.76 21.43 21.50
CA ARG A 574 10.90 21.83 20.39
C ARG A 574 11.41 21.11 19.14
N VAL A 575 10.50 20.44 18.45
CA VAL A 575 10.71 19.71 17.19
C VAL A 575 9.73 20.20 16.14
N SER A 576 9.68 19.56 14.97
CA SER A 576 8.75 19.84 13.88
C SER A 576 7.36 19.25 14.14
N ASN A 577 6.37 19.62 13.32
CA ASN A 577 4.96 19.37 13.64
C ASN A 577 4.60 17.87 13.66
N TYR A 578 3.83 17.47 14.68
CA TYR A 578 3.20 16.15 14.83
C TYR A 578 4.14 14.94 15.05
N PRO A 579 4.91 14.92 16.15
CA PRO A 579 5.69 13.74 16.54
C PRO A 579 4.76 12.56 16.78
N TRP A 580 5.04 11.43 16.12
CA TRP A 580 4.12 10.29 16.01
C TRP A 580 4.74 8.96 16.48
N ALA A 581 5.88 8.58 15.90
CA ALA A 581 6.57 7.33 16.21
C ALA A 581 7.95 7.61 16.83
N LEU A 582 8.41 6.69 17.68
CA LEU A 582 9.70 6.74 18.36
C LEU A 582 10.45 5.43 18.17
N ALA A 583 11.77 5.51 17.99
CA ALA A 583 12.69 4.37 18.05
C ALA A 583 13.94 4.72 18.87
N TYR A 584 14.47 3.73 19.59
CA TYR A 584 15.66 3.89 20.42
C TYR A 584 16.77 2.99 19.88
N ASN A 585 17.94 3.60 19.65
CA ASN A 585 19.17 2.92 19.27
C ASN A 585 20.09 2.79 20.51
N PRO A 586 20.14 1.60 21.16
CA PRO A 586 21.01 1.36 22.31
C PRO A 586 22.50 1.26 21.96
N GLN A 587 22.88 1.12 20.69
CA GLN A 587 24.29 0.97 20.31
C GLN A 587 25.06 2.29 20.46
N ASN A 588 24.39 3.41 20.19
CA ASN A 588 25.00 4.74 20.27
C ASN A 588 24.17 5.75 21.06
N ASN A 589 23.22 5.25 21.86
CA ASN A 589 22.42 6.04 22.78
C ASN A 589 21.64 7.19 22.10
N LYS A 590 20.96 6.89 20.99
CA LYS A 590 20.18 7.89 20.23
C LYS A 590 18.69 7.55 20.21
N VAL A 591 17.85 8.58 20.23
CA VAL A 591 16.40 8.47 20.07
C VAL A 591 15.99 9.15 18.77
N TYR A 592 15.16 8.47 18.00
CA TYR A 592 14.66 8.93 16.71
C TYR A 592 13.16 9.20 16.84
N CYS A 593 12.70 10.33 16.32
CA CYS A 593 11.29 10.67 16.30
C CYS A 593 10.84 11.08 14.89
N ALA A 594 9.82 10.38 14.38
CA ALA A 594 9.20 10.69 13.10
C ALA A 594 8.04 11.67 13.28
N HIS A 595 7.99 12.68 12.40
CA HIS A 595 6.96 13.70 12.37
C HIS A 595 5.99 13.49 11.21
N ARG A 596 4.75 13.10 11.53
CA ARG A 596 3.80 12.57 10.55
C ARG A 596 3.38 13.56 9.45
N TYR A 597 3.45 14.87 9.69
CA TYR A 597 3.05 15.87 8.69
C TYR A 597 4.16 16.84 8.33
N SER A 598 5.35 16.66 8.91
CA SER A 598 6.54 17.45 8.58
C SER A 598 7.53 16.66 7.71
N ASN A 599 7.30 15.35 7.53
CA ASN A 599 8.07 14.47 6.66
C ASN A 599 9.57 14.42 7.01
N ASP A 600 9.87 14.50 8.31
CA ASP A 600 11.23 14.44 8.83
C ASP A 600 11.35 13.46 10.01
N VAL A 601 12.60 13.07 10.29
CA VAL A 601 13.00 12.36 11.50
C VAL A 601 14.04 13.18 12.25
N VAL A 602 13.73 13.56 13.49
CA VAL A 602 14.68 14.22 14.38
C VAL A 602 15.46 13.18 15.19
N ILE A 603 16.78 13.34 15.24
CA ILE A 603 17.70 12.52 16.04
C ILE A 603 18.14 13.29 17.28
N ILE A 604 17.92 12.67 18.44
CA ILE A 604 18.29 13.19 19.75
C ILE A 604 19.43 12.35 20.31
N ASP A 605 20.48 13.03 20.77
CA ASP A 605 21.53 12.41 21.58
C ASP A 605 21.01 12.15 22.99
N GLY A 606 21.03 10.89 23.42
CA GLY A 606 20.48 10.45 24.70
C GLY A 606 21.26 10.96 25.91
N ALA A 607 22.56 11.24 25.75
CA ALA A 607 23.40 11.74 26.83
C ALA A 607 23.15 13.23 27.11
N SER A 608 23.25 14.08 26.09
CA SER A 608 23.09 15.54 26.19
C SER A 608 21.64 16.02 26.08
N ASP A 609 20.72 15.13 25.69
CA ASP A 609 19.32 15.44 25.40
C ASP A 609 19.17 16.53 24.34
N SER A 610 20.07 16.64 23.37
CA SER A 610 20.04 17.66 22.34
C SER A 610 19.68 17.07 20.98
N ILE A 611 19.00 17.87 20.15
CA ILE A 611 18.85 17.52 18.73
C ILE A 611 20.24 17.62 18.11
N ILE A 612 20.71 16.49 17.59
CA ILE A 612 22.02 16.42 16.92
C ILE A 612 21.90 16.39 15.41
N ASN A 613 20.74 15.99 14.89
CA ASN A 613 20.43 16.09 13.48
C ASN A 613 18.92 16.03 13.21
N GLU A 614 18.53 16.50 12.05
CA GLU A 614 17.19 16.36 11.46
C GLU A 614 17.42 15.86 10.04
N VAL A 615 16.69 14.82 9.65
CA VAL A 615 16.80 14.24 8.30
C VAL A 615 15.45 14.21 7.66
N ASP A 616 15.40 14.66 6.40
CA ASP A 616 14.23 14.52 5.57
C ASP A 616 13.98 13.03 5.30
N VAL A 617 12.71 12.65 5.33
CA VAL A 617 12.23 11.31 4.99
C VAL A 617 11.05 11.45 4.02
N GLY A 618 10.53 10.32 3.54
CA GLY A 618 9.34 10.31 2.69
C GLY A 618 8.06 10.81 3.39
N ASP A 619 6.99 10.94 2.61
CA ASP A 619 5.75 11.57 3.06
C ASP A 619 4.97 10.71 4.07
N ARG A 620 4.46 11.37 5.11
CA ARG A 620 3.67 10.78 6.19
C ARG A 620 4.35 9.59 6.87
N PRO A 621 5.47 9.80 7.57
CA PRO A 621 6.14 8.74 8.31
C PRO A 621 5.27 8.27 9.49
N VAL A 622 5.06 6.96 9.63
CA VAL A 622 4.14 6.39 10.63
C VAL A 622 4.75 5.29 11.51
N SER A 623 5.88 4.73 11.13
CA SER A 623 6.56 3.66 11.89
C SER A 623 8.07 3.82 11.80
N LEU A 624 8.77 3.57 12.92
CA LEU A 624 10.22 3.51 12.99
C LEU A 624 10.65 2.15 13.55
N LEU A 625 11.69 1.56 12.97
CA LEU A 625 12.28 0.30 13.42
C LEU A 625 13.80 0.41 13.46
N TYR A 626 14.40 0.02 14.59
CA TYR A 626 15.86 -0.08 14.71
C TYR A 626 16.33 -1.51 14.36
N ASN A 627 17.35 -1.61 13.50
CA ASN A 627 18.05 -2.85 13.19
C ASN A 627 19.40 -2.91 13.94
N PRO A 628 19.52 -3.75 15.00
CA PRO A 628 20.75 -3.87 15.78
C PRO A 628 21.92 -4.56 15.08
N LEU A 629 21.68 -5.25 13.95
CA LEU A 629 22.74 -5.99 13.25
C LEU A 629 23.59 -5.09 12.35
N THR A 630 22.99 -4.00 11.89
CA THR A 630 23.58 -3.08 10.91
C THR A 630 23.68 -1.66 11.42
N ASN A 631 23.15 -1.40 12.62
CA ASN A 631 23.06 -0.08 13.23
C ASN A 631 22.29 0.90 12.33
N LYS A 632 21.12 0.50 11.81
CA LYS A 632 20.28 1.33 10.92
C LYS A 632 18.87 1.49 11.46
N ILE A 633 18.24 2.59 11.05
CA ILE A 633 16.86 2.93 11.39
C ILE A 633 16.06 2.97 10.09
N PHE A 634 14.93 2.29 10.09
CA PHE A 634 14.01 2.23 8.96
C PHE A 634 12.75 3.00 9.31
N CYS A 635 12.36 3.90 8.41
CA CYS A 635 11.16 4.72 8.54
C CYS A 635 10.17 4.32 7.44
N ALA A 636 8.95 3.93 7.83
CA ALA A 636 7.88 3.63 6.88
C ALA A 636 7.08 4.90 6.55
N ASN A 637 7.12 5.30 5.28
CA ASN A 637 6.53 6.54 4.80
C ASN A 637 5.24 6.22 4.05
N GLN A 638 4.12 6.48 4.73
CA GLN A 638 2.82 5.95 4.33
C GLN A 638 2.29 6.59 3.05
N LEU A 639 2.58 7.86 2.77
CA LEU A 639 2.06 8.54 1.58
C LEU A 639 3.01 8.39 0.38
N SER A 640 4.32 8.48 0.60
CA SER A 640 5.30 8.35 -0.49
C SER A 640 5.55 6.90 -0.93
N ASN A 641 5.06 5.91 -0.16
CA ASN A 641 5.16 4.47 -0.47
C ASN A 641 6.60 3.94 -0.52
N ASP A 642 7.47 4.46 0.34
CA ASP A 642 8.86 4.05 0.45
C ASP A 642 9.23 3.79 1.92
N LEU A 643 10.43 3.23 2.11
CA LEU A 643 11.12 3.23 3.38
C LEU A 643 12.36 4.10 3.30
N THR A 644 12.48 5.09 4.17
CA THR A 644 13.76 5.80 4.34
C THR A 644 14.67 5.02 5.26
N VAL A 645 15.93 4.84 4.85
CA VAL A 645 16.98 4.23 5.68
C VAL A 645 17.93 5.28 6.19
N ILE A 646 18.02 5.35 7.52
CA ILE A 646 18.89 6.26 8.25
C ILE A 646 20.04 5.45 8.83
N ASP A 647 21.26 5.85 8.50
CA ASP A 647 22.47 5.28 9.09
C ASP A 647 22.60 5.72 10.54
N GLY A 648 22.66 4.76 11.46
CA GLY A 648 22.71 5.04 12.88
C GLY A 648 24.00 5.72 13.30
N GLU A 649 25.11 5.50 12.59
CA GLU A 649 26.41 6.08 12.94
C GLU A 649 26.48 7.56 12.54
N THR A 650 26.29 7.83 11.25
CA THR A 650 26.40 9.16 10.64
C THR A 650 25.15 10.01 10.79
N ASN A 651 24.02 9.42 11.19
CA ASN A 651 22.70 10.05 11.31
C ASN A 651 22.21 10.67 9.99
N ARG A 652 22.58 10.10 8.85
CA ARG A 652 22.15 10.59 7.54
C ARG A 652 21.19 9.60 6.90
N THR A 653 20.24 10.11 6.14
CA THR A 653 19.56 9.31 5.14
C THR A 653 20.61 8.77 4.17
N ILE A 654 20.67 7.45 4.04
CA ILE A 654 21.64 6.76 3.17
C ILE A 654 20.97 5.99 2.06
N ASP A 655 19.66 5.76 2.17
CA ASP A 655 18.89 5.06 1.15
C ASP A 655 17.40 5.38 1.25
N GLU A 656 16.72 5.24 0.13
CA GLU A 656 15.27 5.28 0.01
C GLU A 656 14.87 4.04 -0.77
N ILE A 657 14.12 3.18 -0.11
CA ILE A 657 13.72 1.88 -0.65
C ILE A 657 12.25 2.00 -1.02
N GLU A 658 11.98 2.14 -2.31
CA GLU A 658 10.61 2.02 -2.81
C GLU A 658 10.02 0.69 -2.36
N VAL A 659 8.85 0.75 -1.71
CA VAL A 659 8.06 -0.41 -1.33
C VAL A 659 6.69 -0.29 -1.99
N ASP A 660 5.75 -1.15 -1.63
CA ASP A 660 4.40 -1.04 -2.17
C ASP A 660 3.54 -0.05 -1.38
N THR A 661 2.28 0.15 -1.76
CA THR A 661 1.47 1.27 -1.23
C THR A 661 1.29 1.25 0.28
N SER A 662 1.38 2.43 0.89
CA SER A 662 0.95 2.69 2.26
C SER A 662 1.60 1.73 3.26
N PRO A 663 2.94 1.72 3.36
CA PRO A 663 3.63 0.96 4.40
C PRO A 663 3.21 1.49 5.78
N VAL A 664 2.76 0.61 6.68
CA VAL A 664 2.18 1.01 7.99
C VAL A 664 2.84 0.37 9.19
N ALA A 665 3.50 -0.78 9.01
CA ALA A 665 4.10 -1.53 10.11
C ALA A 665 5.39 -2.19 9.66
N LEU A 666 6.41 -2.13 10.51
CA LEU A 666 7.72 -2.71 10.29
C LEU A 666 7.97 -3.86 11.26
N ALA A 667 8.64 -4.92 10.79
CA ALA A 667 9.11 -6.01 11.63
C ALA A 667 10.51 -6.49 11.18
N LEU A 668 11.34 -6.88 12.15
CA LEU A 668 12.70 -7.40 11.92
C LEU A 668 12.74 -8.91 12.11
N ASN A 669 13.34 -9.63 11.15
CA ASN A 669 13.91 -10.95 11.39
C ASN A 669 15.42 -10.82 11.68
N PRO A 670 15.84 -10.90 12.96
CA PRO A 670 17.24 -10.73 13.32
C PRO A 670 18.12 -11.94 12.95
N THR A 671 17.54 -13.11 12.68
CA THR A 671 18.36 -14.29 12.31
C THR A 671 18.87 -14.21 10.87
N GLN A 672 18.14 -13.50 10.01
CA GLN A 672 18.45 -13.36 8.58
C GLN A 672 18.78 -11.94 8.16
N ASN A 673 18.71 -11.00 9.10
CA ASN A 673 18.90 -9.58 8.85
C ASN A 673 17.98 -9.04 7.74
N ARG A 674 16.69 -9.35 7.88
CA ARG A 674 15.63 -8.94 6.94
C ARG A 674 14.58 -8.10 7.64
N ILE A 675 14.14 -7.06 6.94
CA ILE A 675 13.07 -6.18 7.40
C ILE A 675 11.86 -6.39 6.51
N TYR A 676 10.69 -6.36 7.13
CA TYR A 676 9.42 -6.59 6.48
C TYR A 676 8.55 -5.37 6.72
N THR A 677 7.92 -4.86 5.66
CA THR A 677 6.88 -3.84 5.78
C THR A 677 5.56 -4.39 5.29
N ALA A 678 4.50 -4.16 6.07
CA ALA A 678 3.13 -4.41 5.64
C ALA A 678 2.64 -3.21 4.83
N ASN A 679 2.37 -3.42 3.54
CA ASN A 679 1.93 -2.38 2.62
C ASN A 679 0.41 -2.37 2.56
N ARG A 680 -0.21 -1.54 3.41
CA ARG A 680 -1.65 -1.58 3.68
C ARG A 680 -2.49 -1.48 2.42
N ASP A 681 -2.17 -0.52 1.56
CA ASP A 681 -2.94 -0.22 0.35
C ASP A 681 -2.27 -0.87 -0.89
N GLY A 682 -1.14 -1.56 -0.70
CA GLY A 682 -0.43 -2.31 -1.75
C GLY A 682 -0.68 -3.82 -1.69
N PHE A 683 -1.23 -4.28 -0.57
CA PHE A 683 -1.65 -5.67 -0.34
C PHE A 683 -0.52 -6.67 -0.58
N SER A 684 0.69 -6.24 -0.26
CA SER A 684 1.90 -7.01 -0.31
C SER A 684 2.70 -6.83 0.98
N VAL A 685 3.69 -7.70 1.15
CA VAL A 685 4.78 -7.47 2.10
C VAL A 685 6.04 -7.24 1.29
N SER A 686 6.73 -6.13 1.55
CA SER A 686 8.06 -5.92 1.00
C SER A 686 9.11 -6.50 1.93
N VAL A 687 10.10 -7.19 1.36
CA VAL A 687 11.24 -7.75 2.09
C VAL A 687 12.49 -6.99 1.74
N ILE A 688 13.14 -6.46 2.76
CA ILE A 688 14.34 -5.62 2.63
C ILE A 688 15.53 -6.39 3.19
N ARG A 689 16.58 -6.51 2.37
CA ARG A 689 17.90 -7.02 2.80
C ARG A 689 18.75 -5.85 3.28
N ASP A 690 19.29 -6.01 4.47
CA ASP A 690 20.20 -5.04 5.05
C ASP A 690 21.65 -5.57 5.02
N LEU A 691 22.16 -5.94 3.84
CA LEU A 691 23.52 -6.51 3.67
C LEU A 691 24.25 -5.93 2.46
N VAL A 692 25.51 -5.55 2.68
CA VAL A 692 26.47 -5.20 1.62
C VAL A 692 26.93 -6.48 0.89
N GLY A 693 26.53 -6.68 -0.38
CA GLY A 693 27.28 -7.54 -1.31
C GLY A 693 26.50 -8.45 -2.27
N ILE A 694 26.87 -8.32 -3.56
CA ILE A 694 26.59 -9.10 -4.79
C ILE A 694 25.11 -9.23 -5.21
N LYS A 695 24.81 -8.50 -6.29
CA LYS A 695 23.60 -8.55 -7.11
C LYS A 695 23.26 -9.98 -7.52
N GLU A 696 22.14 -10.51 -7.04
CA GLU A 696 21.49 -11.66 -7.65
C GLU A 696 20.84 -11.16 -8.94
N VAL A 697 21.54 -11.34 -10.07
CA VAL A 697 20.98 -11.00 -11.38
C VAL A 697 19.98 -12.09 -11.74
N VAL A 698 18.72 -11.90 -11.36
CA VAL A 698 17.61 -12.61 -11.98
C VAL A 698 17.43 -11.99 -13.37
N THR A 699 18.10 -12.56 -14.37
CA THR A 699 17.78 -12.25 -15.77
C THR A 699 16.55 -13.05 -16.16
N SER A 700 15.47 -12.32 -16.43
CA SER A 700 14.22 -12.87 -16.92
C SER A 700 14.37 -13.40 -18.36
N ARG A 701 13.69 -14.52 -18.62
CA ARG A 701 13.35 -15.17 -19.91
C ARG A 701 14.46 -15.88 -20.70
N LEU A 702 14.57 -17.19 -20.45
CA LEU A 702 14.12 -18.24 -21.39
C LEU A 702 14.13 -19.58 -20.63
N THR A 703 12.95 -20.15 -20.44
CA THR A 703 12.78 -21.50 -19.89
C THR A 703 13.38 -22.51 -20.88
N GLN A 704 14.57 -23.03 -20.57
CA GLN A 704 14.96 -24.38 -21.00
C GLN A 704 15.08 -25.24 -19.75
N ASN A 705 14.08 -26.10 -19.56
CA ASN A 705 13.96 -27.01 -18.43
C ASN A 705 15.19 -27.93 -18.36
N ILE A 706 16.01 -27.80 -17.31
CA ILE A 706 16.96 -28.83 -16.89
C ILE A 706 16.24 -29.66 -15.81
N LEU A 707 15.73 -30.82 -16.21
CA LEU A 707 15.12 -31.79 -15.29
C LEU A 707 16.21 -32.68 -14.68
N LEU A 708 16.46 -32.52 -13.38
CA LEU A 708 17.31 -33.42 -12.60
C LEU A 708 16.42 -34.43 -11.87
N TYR A 709 16.36 -35.67 -12.36
CA TYR A 709 15.66 -36.77 -11.68
C TYR A 709 16.43 -38.10 -11.80
N PRO A 710 16.58 -38.91 -10.73
CA PRO A 710 16.34 -38.65 -9.30
C PRO A 710 17.65 -38.44 -8.47
N ASN A 711 17.52 -37.83 -7.30
CA ASN A 711 18.48 -37.88 -6.18
C ASN A 711 18.02 -39.03 -5.26
N PRO A 712 18.78 -40.13 -5.02
CA PRO A 712 20.20 -40.16 -4.63
C PRO A 712 21.11 -41.00 -5.55
N ALA A 713 22.41 -40.74 -5.44
CA ALA A 713 23.55 -41.37 -6.13
C ALA A 713 23.27 -42.63 -6.97
N ASN A 714 23.24 -42.47 -8.30
CA ASN A 714 24.09 -43.26 -9.19
C ASN A 714 24.11 -42.75 -10.64
N SER A 715 25.29 -42.28 -11.04
CA SER A 715 25.96 -42.50 -12.34
C SER A 715 25.72 -41.56 -13.53
N SER A 716 24.78 -40.61 -13.55
CA SER A 716 24.72 -39.66 -14.69
C SER A 716 23.86 -38.40 -14.56
N LEU A 717 24.32 -37.32 -15.18
CA LEU A 717 23.61 -36.06 -15.44
C LEU A 717 23.05 -36.06 -16.88
N HIS A 718 21.76 -35.77 -17.05
CA HIS A 718 21.15 -35.60 -18.38
C HIS A 718 21.13 -34.12 -18.76
N ILE A 719 21.75 -33.78 -19.89
CA ILE A 719 21.77 -32.42 -20.43
C ILE A 719 21.34 -32.46 -21.90
N ARG A 720 20.33 -31.67 -22.26
CA ARG A 720 19.90 -31.46 -23.65
C ARG A 720 20.57 -30.21 -24.20
N PHE A 721 21.31 -30.36 -25.30
CA PHE A 721 21.98 -29.26 -26.01
C PHE A 721 21.25 -28.93 -27.32
N LEU A 722 20.84 -27.67 -27.51
CA LEU A 722 20.24 -27.19 -28.76
C LEU A 722 20.88 -25.84 -29.15
N PRO A 723 21.49 -25.72 -30.34
CA PRO A 723 21.67 -26.75 -31.37
C PRO A 723 22.66 -27.87 -30.97
N PRO A 724 22.62 -29.06 -31.60
CA PRO A 724 23.48 -30.18 -31.23
C PRO A 724 24.97 -29.87 -31.44
N GLY A 725 25.79 -30.14 -30.42
CA GLY A 725 27.25 -30.05 -30.49
C GLY A 725 27.83 -29.01 -29.51
N GLY A 726 28.38 -29.49 -28.40
CA GLY A 726 29.03 -28.65 -27.38
C GLY A 726 30.02 -29.45 -26.52
N ARG A 727 30.81 -28.75 -25.69
CA ARG A 727 31.65 -29.37 -24.66
C ARG A 727 31.17 -28.95 -23.28
N ILE A 728 31.06 -29.90 -22.37
CA ILE A 728 30.71 -29.67 -20.97
C ILE A 728 31.98 -29.84 -20.15
N LYS A 729 32.30 -28.83 -19.34
CA LYS A 729 33.46 -28.79 -18.45
C LYS A 729 32.97 -28.77 -17.00
N ILE A 730 33.51 -29.61 -16.14
CA ILE A 730 33.20 -29.68 -14.71
C ILE A 730 34.39 -29.11 -13.93
N TYR A 731 34.13 -28.28 -12.93
CA TYR A 731 35.10 -27.60 -12.07
C TYR A 731 34.82 -27.93 -10.60
N ASP A 732 35.87 -27.96 -9.78
CA ASP A 732 35.73 -28.03 -8.32
C ASP A 732 35.39 -26.66 -7.71
N ILE A 733 35.17 -26.61 -6.40
CA ILE A 733 34.91 -25.35 -5.67
C ILE A 733 36.04 -24.31 -5.76
N PHE A 734 37.24 -24.72 -6.16
CA PHE A 734 38.38 -23.84 -6.36
C PHE A 734 38.53 -23.40 -7.81
N GLY A 735 37.57 -23.74 -8.68
CA GLY A 735 37.55 -23.38 -10.10
C GLY A 735 38.54 -24.17 -10.95
N ARG A 736 39.07 -25.30 -10.46
CA ARG A 736 39.97 -26.17 -11.23
C ARG A 736 39.15 -27.12 -12.08
N LEU A 737 39.53 -27.31 -13.33
CA LEU A 737 38.86 -28.23 -14.25
C LEU A 737 39.09 -29.68 -13.81
N VAL A 738 37.99 -30.40 -13.54
CA VAL A 738 37.95 -31.79 -13.05
C VAL A 738 37.61 -32.77 -14.16
N SER A 739 36.72 -32.41 -15.09
CA SER A 739 36.35 -33.25 -16.23
C SER A 739 35.88 -32.41 -17.42
N ALA A 740 36.02 -32.91 -18.64
CA ALA A 740 35.49 -32.27 -19.84
C ALA A 740 35.04 -33.29 -20.89
N GLU A 741 33.77 -33.26 -21.29
CA GLU A 741 33.18 -34.21 -22.24
C GLU A 741 32.50 -33.48 -23.40
N ARG A 742 32.55 -34.07 -24.60
CA ARG A 742 31.82 -33.57 -25.77
C ARG A 742 30.43 -34.21 -25.79
N VAL A 743 29.41 -33.40 -25.99
CA VAL A 743 28.01 -33.84 -26.04
C VAL A 743 27.38 -33.40 -27.36
N ASP A 744 26.96 -34.38 -28.16
CA ASP A 744 26.25 -34.16 -29.42
C ASP A 744 24.75 -34.45 -29.19
N GLY A 745 23.94 -33.41 -28.97
CA GLY A 745 22.49 -33.52 -28.76
C GLY A 745 22.07 -33.73 -27.29
N GLU A 746 21.17 -34.69 -27.03
CA GLU A 746 20.87 -35.15 -25.67
C GLU A 746 22.00 -36.05 -25.17
N GLY A 747 22.81 -35.54 -24.24
CA GLY A 747 23.92 -36.27 -23.65
C GLY A 747 23.66 -36.71 -22.23
N ARG A 748 24.17 -37.89 -21.91
CA ARG A 748 24.27 -38.42 -20.55
C ARG A 748 25.73 -38.34 -20.11
N ILE A 749 26.05 -37.45 -19.17
CA ILE A 749 27.41 -37.29 -18.62
C ILE A 749 27.52 -38.11 -17.35
N SER A 750 28.60 -38.88 -17.20
CA SER A 750 28.79 -39.66 -15.97
C SER A 750 29.41 -38.83 -14.84
N ALA A 751 28.76 -38.80 -13.68
CA ALA A 751 29.37 -38.29 -12.44
C ALA A 751 30.23 -39.37 -11.74
N LYS A 752 30.44 -40.53 -12.38
CA LYS A 752 31.17 -41.67 -11.82
C LYS A 752 32.65 -41.33 -11.73
N GLY A 753 33.18 -41.24 -10.51
CA GLY A 753 34.57 -40.87 -10.22
C GLY A 753 34.76 -39.52 -9.54
N LEU A 754 33.70 -38.71 -9.40
CA LEU A 754 33.75 -37.49 -8.58
C LEU A 754 33.57 -37.85 -7.10
N GLY A 755 34.48 -37.36 -6.25
CA GLY A 755 34.31 -37.46 -4.80
C GLY A 755 33.14 -36.60 -4.31
N ALA A 756 32.65 -36.84 -3.10
CA ALA A 756 31.61 -36.00 -2.52
C ALA A 756 32.05 -34.54 -2.38
N GLY A 757 31.19 -33.62 -2.78
CA GLY A 757 31.52 -32.21 -2.81
C GLY A 757 30.59 -31.41 -3.72
N ILE A 758 30.82 -30.10 -3.74
CA ILE A 758 30.15 -29.19 -4.67
C ILE A 758 31.05 -29.03 -5.90
N TYR A 759 30.45 -29.17 -7.07
CA TYR A 759 31.11 -28.95 -8.35
C TYR A 759 30.32 -27.94 -9.16
N PHE A 760 31.00 -27.31 -10.09
CA PHE A 760 30.39 -26.42 -11.07
C PHE A 760 30.56 -27.03 -12.45
N PHE A 761 29.67 -26.73 -13.39
CA PHE A 761 29.85 -27.11 -14.78
C PHE A 761 29.59 -25.92 -15.70
N LYS A 762 30.26 -25.92 -16.84
CA LYS A 762 30.18 -24.91 -17.88
C LYS A 762 30.01 -25.57 -19.24
N LEU A 763 29.21 -24.93 -20.08
CA LEU A 763 28.99 -25.32 -21.46
C LEU A 763 29.82 -24.40 -22.34
N ASP A 764 30.72 -24.94 -23.16
CA ASP A 764 31.50 -24.15 -24.11
C ASP A 764 30.54 -23.45 -25.09
N GLY A 765 30.60 -22.12 -25.15
CA GLY A 765 29.65 -21.26 -25.87
C GLY A 765 28.73 -20.43 -24.95
N PHE A 766 28.66 -20.75 -23.65
CA PHE A 766 27.91 -20.01 -22.64
C PHE A 766 28.86 -19.41 -21.59
N SER A 767 28.57 -18.19 -21.13
CA SER A 767 29.41 -17.48 -20.15
C SER A 767 29.24 -17.99 -18.72
N GLU A 768 28.15 -18.69 -18.41
CA GLU A 768 27.72 -19.00 -17.04
C GLU A 768 28.15 -20.39 -16.54
N LEU A 769 28.53 -20.45 -15.25
CA LEU A 769 28.77 -21.69 -14.50
C LEU A 769 27.48 -22.09 -13.75
N ARG A 770 27.18 -23.39 -13.72
CA ARG A 770 26.02 -23.96 -13.02
C ARG A 770 26.47 -24.94 -11.94
N LYS A 771 25.73 -25.06 -10.83
CA LYS A 771 26.11 -25.86 -9.65
C LYS A 771 25.56 -27.29 -9.70
N ILE A 772 26.37 -28.27 -9.30
CA ILE A 772 25.97 -29.66 -9.03
C ILE A 772 26.50 -30.05 -7.65
N THR A 773 25.68 -30.74 -6.85
CA THR A 773 26.10 -31.30 -5.56
C THR A 773 26.23 -32.81 -5.68
N VAL A 774 27.42 -33.34 -5.38
CA VAL A 774 27.67 -34.79 -5.28
C VAL A 774 27.69 -35.17 -3.81
N LEU A 775 26.71 -35.95 -3.38
CA LEU A 775 26.64 -36.44 -2.00
C LEU A 775 27.49 -37.70 -1.85
N LYS A 776 28.23 -37.83 -0.75
CA LYS A 776 28.86 -39.12 -0.36
C LYS A 776 27.74 -40.03 0.13
N GLN A 777 27.66 -41.25 -0.37
CA GLN A 777 26.94 -42.31 0.35
C GLN A 777 27.96 -43.24 0.99
N ASP A 778 27.64 -43.72 2.19
CA ASP A 778 28.26 -44.90 2.79
C ASP A 778 27.94 -46.16 1.99
#